data_AF-A0A3P8DSM4-F1
#
_entry.id   AF-A0A3P8DSM4-F1
#
_cell.length_a   1.000
_cell.length_b   1.000
_cell.length_c   1.000
_cell.angle_alpha   90.00
_cell.angle_beta   90.00
_cell.angle_gamma   90.00
#
_symmetry.space_group_name_H-M   'P 1'
#
loop_
_entity.id
_entity.type
_entity.pdbx_description
1 polymer ?
#
loop_
_entity_poly.entity_id
_entity_poly.type
_entity_poly.pdbx_seq_one_letter_code
_entity_poly.pdbx_strand_id
1 'polypeptide(L)'
;MGDNANDFGSRRVVNTIRIEEVRVDDDRWHSLALFQSWENVKMELDASLVFKILNQRSFIFGNILKNSDVFVGGVPQDTHLLPVMSSPLRRYARHLAGNVRNLVYRLYPQGVTSPQLLDVHGARQNEDDYCRPTGFTSREQFVCRNGGRCYSTNEGPKCDCTLSEYEGKHCETEKLDSELTFSGQEWVGYDVSESSAGPLKAKAENFSLSFKTVHGSAMIFYAGDEKSHMQLYLEEGALIASSKFAGTAPRLVRIFNELPRARFDDDSWHTVSMQRTLQMLTLTVDGRKDEIRQYAPELDWIGHSFAYLGSVPLERHVAGVTKSSFRGCMKQVKYDADAQRILFVTLADQGFGGSIIKTGGELSFSCKSPTQPPDVLSFHTGSSFLALPKWGALASGSLSFHFRTTERDGLLLYHGNTGNDITDYIAFELIDGHLHMVINLGSGATTARHVSDGEAWHSLHLERVGRTGSVIVDSMKTDFNTPGVSSNLIVDDPIYLGWVPNTTVSFPSSIWSVSLRKGFIGCLKNLRVNGISARIATVFEHSNATGISIGCPPPPAVSPCANSPCHNFGQCEPFQNTFTCDCAATHKEGPTCNIASASEPTVVELSGERLLHILPYTLESEAETVEIRFKVKLADICTRSNSDPSNQLLIFINGSSLGVLLRHQSGEHVCGLIQWTFQVFNWGSGISDNRWHFMRLKRRGEKVLLYLDGKWQQSSEFCSGFFPITGNSYPVIRLLVELLEQAPSTSSLSHVGAL
;
A
#
# COMPACT_ATOMS: atom_id res chain seq x y z
N MET A 1 14.13 43.04 9.85
CA MET A 1 14.56 42.01 10.81
C MET A 1 13.77 40.76 10.48
N GLY A 2 14.46 39.75 9.96
CA GLY A 2 13.84 38.62 9.28
C GLY A 2 13.67 37.42 10.20
N ASP A 3 12.45 36.88 10.23
CA ASP A 3 12.19 35.51 10.64
C ASP A 3 12.39 34.59 9.42
N ASN A 4 13.62 34.11 9.28
CA ASN A 4 13.98 32.96 8.45
C ASN A 4 14.04 31.66 9.28
N ALA A 5 13.60 31.69 10.53
CA ALA A 5 13.37 30.46 11.28
C ALA A 5 11.98 29.93 10.92
N ASN A 6 11.93 28.93 10.05
CA ASN A 6 10.78 28.03 9.96
C ASN A 6 10.69 27.25 11.29
N ASP A 7 10.11 27.88 12.31
CA ASP A 7 9.84 27.25 13.60
C ASP A 7 8.63 26.31 13.45
N PHE A 8 8.87 25.14 12.86
CA PHE A 8 7.89 24.06 12.68
C PHE A 8 7.46 23.42 14.02
N GLY A 9 8.03 23.83 15.17
CA GLY A 9 7.82 23.20 16.47
C GLY A 9 6.72 23.78 17.36
N SER A 10 6.16 24.96 17.06
CA SER A 10 5.11 25.57 17.90
C SER A 10 3.70 25.34 17.35
N ARG A 11 2.78 24.88 18.22
CA ARG A 11 1.35 24.70 17.88
C ARG A 11 0.76 26.02 17.39
N ARG A 12 0.27 26.09 16.14
CA ARG A 12 -0.27 27.33 15.58
C ARG A 12 -1.63 27.61 16.23
N VAL A 13 -1.76 28.79 16.83
CA VAL A 13 -3.00 29.19 17.50
C VAL A 13 -4.08 29.49 16.45
N VAL A 14 -5.10 28.64 16.36
CA VAL A 14 -6.27 28.90 15.50
C VAL A 14 -7.32 29.71 16.27
N ASN A 15 -7.58 30.91 15.76
CA ASN A 15 -8.58 31.82 16.30
C ASN A 15 -9.86 31.77 15.47
N THR A 16 -10.97 31.41 16.11
CA THR A 16 -12.32 31.47 15.51
C THR A 16 -13.02 32.75 15.97
N ILE A 17 -13.69 33.43 15.03
CA ILE A 17 -14.60 34.57 15.26
C ILE A 17 -15.92 34.21 14.58
N ARG A 18 -17.05 34.44 15.25
CA ARG A 18 -18.40 34.11 14.74
C ARG A 18 -19.39 35.21 15.13
N ILE A 19 -20.30 35.53 14.22
CA ILE A 19 -21.49 36.34 14.48
C ILE A 19 -22.68 35.38 14.40
N GLU A 20 -23.46 35.28 15.47
CA GLU A 20 -24.60 34.34 15.57
C GLU A 20 -25.96 35.05 15.48
N GLU A 21 -25.98 36.36 15.67
CA GLU A 21 -27.21 37.17 15.71
C GLU A 21 -27.84 37.39 14.32
N VAL A 22 -27.05 37.21 13.27
CA VAL A 22 -27.48 37.41 11.88
C VAL A 22 -27.64 36.07 11.19
N ARG A 23 -28.87 35.77 10.80
CA ARG A 23 -29.19 34.63 9.93
C ARG A 23 -28.87 35.00 8.48
N VAL A 24 -28.05 34.19 7.80
CA VAL A 24 -27.53 34.47 6.44
C VAL A 24 -28.05 33.53 5.35
N ASP A 25 -28.77 32.48 5.73
CA ASP A 25 -29.41 31.52 4.81
C ASP A 25 -30.81 31.97 4.38
N ASP A 26 -30.99 33.27 4.12
CA ASP A 26 -32.30 33.90 3.90
C ASP A 26 -32.52 34.41 2.46
N ASP A 27 -31.62 34.05 1.53
CA ASP A 27 -31.63 34.46 0.12
C ASP A 27 -31.47 35.97 -0.11
N ARG A 28 -30.93 36.71 0.88
CA ARG A 28 -30.63 38.14 0.76
C ARG A 28 -29.14 38.41 0.65
N TRP A 29 -28.81 39.59 0.13
CA TRP A 29 -27.44 40.07 0.12
C TRP A 29 -27.02 40.52 1.52
N HIS A 30 -25.96 39.91 2.04
CA HIS A 30 -25.29 40.32 3.27
C HIS A 30 -23.93 40.94 2.98
N SER A 31 -23.53 41.93 3.78
CA SER A 31 -22.23 42.57 3.69
C SER A 31 -21.33 42.08 4.82
N LEU A 32 -20.21 41.42 4.47
CA LEU A 32 -19.21 40.98 5.43
C LEU A 32 -17.92 41.80 5.27
N ALA A 33 -17.49 42.45 6.35
CA ALA A 33 -16.22 43.16 6.43
C ALA A 33 -15.35 42.57 7.54
N LEU A 34 -14.13 42.16 7.18
CA LEU A 34 -13.09 41.76 8.12
C LEU A 34 -12.00 42.84 8.13
N PHE A 35 -11.79 43.46 9.29
CA PHE A 35 -10.75 44.46 9.51
C PHE A 35 -9.74 43.91 10.50
N GLN A 36 -8.47 43.96 10.14
CA GLN A 36 -7.37 43.61 11.03
C GLN A 36 -6.40 44.79 11.14
N SER A 37 -6.10 45.18 12.37
CA SER A 37 -5.05 46.14 12.71
C SER A 37 -4.20 45.55 13.83
N TRP A 38 -3.05 45.00 13.45
CA TRP A 38 -2.15 44.29 14.37
C TRP A 38 -2.89 43.15 15.09
N GLU A 39 -2.96 43.23 16.42
CA GLU A 39 -3.68 42.30 17.30
C GLU A 39 -5.19 42.45 17.25
N ASN A 40 -5.71 43.60 16.80
CA ASN A 40 -7.15 43.86 16.81
C ASN A 40 -7.78 43.36 15.52
N VAL A 41 -8.68 42.39 15.65
CA VAL A 41 -9.54 41.92 14.56
C VAL A 41 -10.98 42.31 14.84
N LYS A 42 -11.60 42.95 13.87
CA LYS A 42 -13.00 43.32 13.84
C LYS A 42 -13.66 42.56 12.70
N MET A 43 -14.76 41.87 13.00
CA MET A 43 -15.65 41.29 12.00
C MET A 43 -17.00 41.99 12.09
N GLU A 44 -17.50 42.45 10.96
CA GLU A 44 -18.78 43.14 10.83
C GLU A 44 -19.61 42.44 9.75
N LEU A 45 -20.80 41.98 10.12
CA LEU A 45 -21.77 41.34 9.23
C LEU A 45 -23.05 42.17 9.29
N ASP A 46 -23.35 42.84 8.18
CA ASP A 46 -24.37 43.89 8.06
C ASP A 46 -24.15 45.02 9.08
N ALA A 47 -24.79 44.93 10.25
CA ALA A 47 -24.63 45.87 11.36
C ALA A 47 -24.16 45.22 12.66
N SER A 48 -24.07 43.89 12.70
CA SER A 48 -23.57 43.14 13.86
C SER A 48 -22.05 43.10 13.84
N LEU A 49 -21.46 43.31 15.01
CA LEU A 49 -20.05 43.59 15.18
C LEU A 49 -19.46 42.70 16.27
N VAL A 50 -18.34 42.04 15.96
CA VAL A 50 -17.56 41.28 16.94
C VAL A 50 -16.10 41.71 16.87
N PHE A 51 -15.52 41.98 18.04
CA PHE A 51 -14.10 42.28 18.20
C PHE A 51 -13.37 41.12 18.86
N LYS A 52 -12.14 40.89 18.44
CA LYS A 52 -11.23 39.93 19.06
C LYS A 52 -9.80 40.44 19.04
N ILE A 53 -9.11 40.28 20.16
CA ILE A 53 -7.68 40.54 20.28
C ILE A 53 -6.93 39.23 20.05
N LEU A 54 -6.00 39.22 19.10
CA LEU A 54 -5.18 38.07 18.74
C LEU A 54 -3.88 38.07 19.56
N ASN A 55 -3.63 36.96 20.25
CA ASN A 55 -2.40 36.76 21.01
C ASN A 55 -1.40 35.94 20.19
N GLN A 56 -0.74 36.55 19.20
CA GLN A 56 0.23 35.89 18.31
C GLN A 56 1.47 36.73 18.02
N ARG A 57 2.53 36.11 17.50
CA ARG A 57 3.83 36.78 17.24
C ARG A 57 3.90 37.54 15.91
N SER A 58 3.09 37.15 14.93
CA SER A 58 3.05 37.78 13.59
C SER A 58 1.61 38.17 13.24
N PHE A 59 1.44 39.40 12.77
CA PHE A 59 0.14 39.96 12.38
C PHE A 59 0.06 40.25 10.87
N ILE A 60 1.05 39.80 10.10
CA ILE A 60 1.11 40.04 8.66
C ILE A 60 0.16 39.06 7.97
N PHE A 61 -1.00 39.55 7.54
CA PHE A 61 -1.92 38.85 6.66
C PHE A 61 -1.55 39.16 5.20
N GLY A 62 -1.48 38.14 4.32
CA GLY A 62 -1.23 38.35 2.89
C GLY A 62 0.24 38.64 2.49
N ASN A 63 1.23 38.00 3.10
CA ASN A 63 2.62 38.08 2.60
C ASN A 63 2.73 37.39 1.23
N ILE A 64 2.73 38.17 0.15
CA ILE A 64 2.75 37.68 -1.24
C ILE A 64 3.94 36.76 -1.59
N LEU A 65 5.02 36.77 -0.79
CA LEU A 65 6.19 35.92 -1.02
C LEU A 65 6.12 34.58 -0.28
N LYS A 66 5.25 34.45 0.73
CA LYS A 66 5.18 33.26 1.61
C LYS A 66 3.78 32.63 1.70
N ASN A 67 2.73 33.37 1.35
CA ASN A 67 1.35 32.91 1.51
C ASN A 67 0.88 32.13 0.27
N SER A 68 -0.01 31.16 0.49
CA SER A 68 -0.73 30.45 -0.56
C SER A 68 -1.85 31.29 -1.17
N ASP A 69 -2.49 30.76 -2.20
CA ASP A 69 -3.69 31.31 -2.81
C ASP A 69 -4.85 31.48 -1.80
N VAL A 70 -5.72 32.44 -2.08
CA VAL A 70 -6.94 32.68 -1.32
C VAL A 70 -8.08 31.92 -1.99
N PHE A 71 -8.69 31.00 -1.25
CA PHE A 71 -9.83 30.24 -1.74
C PHE A 71 -11.15 30.83 -1.22
N VAL A 72 -12.12 30.97 -2.12
CA VAL A 72 -13.47 31.42 -1.79
C VAL A 72 -14.44 30.30 -2.15
N GLY A 73 -15.25 29.91 -1.17
CA GLY A 73 -16.29 28.89 -1.34
C GLY A 73 -15.85 27.44 -1.16
N GLY A 74 -14.59 27.14 -0.93
CA GLY A 74 -14.12 25.78 -0.64
C GLY A 74 -12.60 25.67 -0.71
N VAL A 75 -12.03 24.54 -0.34
CA VAL A 75 -10.61 24.25 -0.55
C VAL A 75 -10.51 23.05 -1.49
N PRO A 76 -9.72 23.10 -2.58
CA PRO A 76 -9.59 21.99 -3.51
C PRO A 76 -9.10 20.72 -2.82
N GLN A 77 -9.67 19.58 -3.23
CA GLN A 77 -9.31 18.29 -2.65
C GLN A 77 -7.89 17.85 -3.05
N ASP A 78 -7.35 18.25 -4.18
CA ASP A 78 -5.98 17.93 -4.61
C ASP A 78 -4.89 18.79 -3.94
N THR A 79 -5.24 19.63 -2.96
CA THR A 79 -4.26 20.50 -2.28
C THR A 79 -3.23 19.67 -1.49
N HIS A 80 -2.00 19.59 -1.99
CA HIS A 80 -0.86 18.86 -1.39
C HIS A 80 -0.27 19.51 -0.12
N LEU A 81 -0.82 20.64 0.34
CA LEU A 81 -0.30 21.45 1.45
C LEU A 81 -0.88 21.06 2.83
N LEU A 82 -1.48 19.89 2.98
CA LEU A 82 -2.12 19.43 4.24
C LEU A 82 -1.25 19.63 5.50
N PRO A 83 0.06 19.31 5.50
CA PRO A 83 0.89 19.44 6.71
C PRO A 83 1.14 20.88 7.16
N VAL A 84 0.97 21.87 6.26
CA VAL A 84 1.21 23.29 6.56
C VAL A 84 -0.09 24.08 6.78
N MET A 85 -1.26 23.46 6.59
CA MET A 85 -2.56 24.08 6.87
C MET A 85 -2.77 24.23 8.38
N SER A 86 -3.20 25.42 8.81
CA SER A 86 -3.60 25.64 10.20
C SER A 86 -4.89 24.88 10.57
N SER A 87 -5.71 24.49 9.59
CA SER A 87 -6.91 23.68 9.79
C SER A 87 -7.12 22.71 8.61
N PRO A 88 -6.40 21.57 8.57
CA PRO A 88 -6.44 20.63 7.45
C PRO A 88 -7.81 19.96 7.30
N LEU A 89 -8.59 19.85 8.39
CA LEU A 89 -9.97 19.36 8.37
C LEU A 89 -10.91 20.24 7.52
N ARG A 90 -10.54 21.48 7.18
CA ARG A 90 -11.35 22.36 6.32
C ARG A 90 -11.47 21.86 4.88
N ARG A 91 -10.57 20.99 4.42
CA ARG A 91 -10.71 20.29 3.13
C ARG A 91 -11.97 19.40 3.08
N TYR A 92 -12.47 18.97 4.24
CA TYR A 92 -13.69 18.16 4.37
C TYR A 92 -14.91 19.00 4.81
N ALA A 93 -14.79 20.33 4.80
CA ALA A 93 -15.94 21.19 5.03
C ALA A 93 -16.84 21.23 3.79
N ARG A 94 -18.14 21.45 4.02
CA ARG A 94 -19.06 21.68 2.90
C ARG A 94 -18.63 22.94 2.15
N HIS A 95 -18.54 22.86 0.82
CA HIS A 95 -18.32 24.03 -0.02
C HIS A 95 -19.47 25.03 0.13
N LEU A 96 -19.24 26.31 -0.14
CA LEU A 96 -20.29 27.30 -0.26
C LEU A 96 -21.07 27.04 -1.55
N ALA A 97 -22.39 27.07 -1.49
CA ALA A 97 -23.25 27.19 -2.65
C ALA A 97 -24.16 28.39 -2.38
N GLY A 98 -23.86 29.48 -3.08
CA GLY A 98 -24.46 30.78 -2.90
C GLY A 98 -23.76 31.79 -3.81
N ASN A 99 -24.28 33.01 -3.86
CA ASN A 99 -23.74 34.07 -4.70
C ASN A 99 -22.73 34.90 -3.89
N VAL A 100 -21.60 35.25 -4.52
CA VAL A 100 -20.57 36.13 -3.95
C VAL A 100 -20.26 37.21 -4.97
N ARG A 101 -20.25 38.47 -4.54
CA ARG A 101 -19.88 39.63 -5.37
C ARG A 101 -19.08 40.64 -4.56
N ASN A 102 -18.45 41.58 -5.25
CA ASN A 102 -17.69 42.68 -4.65
C ASN A 102 -16.62 42.22 -3.65
N LEU A 103 -15.92 41.13 -3.98
CA LEU A 103 -14.76 40.71 -3.21
C LEU A 103 -13.64 41.73 -3.38
N VAL A 104 -13.23 42.35 -2.28
CA VAL A 104 -12.22 43.40 -2.27
C VAL A 104 -11.33 43.18 -1.06
N TYR A 105 -10.02 43.32 -1.22
CA TYR A 105 -9.08 43.37 -0.11
C TYR A 105 -8.20 44.60 -0.21
N ARG A 106 -7.69 45.01 0.95
CA ARG A 106 -6.73 46.11 1.05
C ARG A 106 -5.36 45.53 1.38
N LEU A 107 -4.46 45.53 0.40
CA LEU A 107 -3.06 45.17 0.62
C LEU A 107 -2.28 46.45 0.88
N TYR A 108 -1.58 46.53 2.01
CA TYR A 108 -0.62 47.60 2.23
C TYR A 108 0.70 47.24 1.51
N PRO A 109 1.33 48.15 0.74
CA PRO A 109 0.97 49.55 0.48
C PRO A 109 0.08 49.78 -0.76
N GLN A 110 -0.30 48.72 -1.47
CA GLN A 110 -0.95 48.73 -2.79
C GLN A 110 -2.37 49.33 -2.82
N GLY A 111 -3.01 49.55 -1.66
CA GLY A 111 -4.33 50.15 -1.57
C GLY A 111 -5.45 49.12 -1.65
N VAL A 112 -6.65 49.57 -2.05
CA VAL A 112 -7.84 48.73 -2.21
C VAL A 112 -7.83 48.15 -3.62
N THR A 113 -7.84 46.83 -3.75
CA THR A 113 -7.84 46.15 -5.05
C THR A 113 -8.85 45.00 -5.06
N SER A 114 -9.44 44.79 -6.23
CA SER A 114 -10.13 43.53 -6.52
C SER A 114 -9.09 42.46 -6.84
N PRO A 115 -9.17 41.25 -6.27
CA PRO A 115 -8.32 40.14 -6.68
C PRO A 115 -8.47 39.82 -8.16
N GLN A 116 -7.36 39.41 -8.78
CA GLN A 116 -7.46 38.64 -10.01
C GLN A 116 -7.96 37.23 -9.66
N LEU A 117 -9.00 36.77 -10.35
CA LEU A 117 -9.46 35.40 -10.28
C LEU A 117 -8.43 34.50 -11.00
N LEU A 118 -7.78 33.61 -10.26
CA LEU A 118 -6.76 32.70 -10.81
C LEU A 118 -7.38 31.47 -11.49
N ASP A 119 -8.36 30.85 -10.83
CA ASP A 119 -9.07 29.68 -11.34
C ASP A 119 -10.49 29.63 -10.75
N VAL A 120 -11.40 28.91 -11.42
CA VAL A 120 -12.80 28.78 -11.01
C VAL A 120 -13.38 27.43 -11.44
N HIS A 121 -13.90 26.68 -10.47
CA HIS A 121 -14.55 25.39 -10.68
C HIS A 121 -15.99 25.45 -10.19
N GLY A 122 -16.94 25.10 -11.06
CA GLY A 122 -18.35 24.99 -10.69
C GLY A 122 -19.06 26.32 -10.38
N ALA A 123 -18.49 27.47 -10.76
CA ALA A 123 -19.15 28.78 -10.63
C ALA A 123 -19.72 29.28 -11.98
N ARG A 124 -20.54 30.32 -11.91
CA ARG A 124 -21.22 30.95 -13.05
C ARG A 124 -21.30 32.47 -12.88
N GLN A 125 -21.60 33.17 -13.96
CA GLN A 125 -21.65 34.64 -13.98
C GLN A 125 -23.06 35.23 -13.80
N ASN A 126 -24.11 34.43 -14.00
CA ASN A 126 -25.52 34.87 -13.87
C ASN A 126 -26.14 34.45 -12.52
N GLU A 127 -27.35 34.94 -12.22
CA GLU A 127 -28.09 34.65 -10.97
C GLU A 127 -29.16 33.55 -11.12
N ASP A 128 -29.46 33.06 -12.32
CA ASP A 128 -30.43 31.96 -12.61
C ASP A 128 -30.19 30.64 -11.83
N ASP A 129 -30.98 30.35 -10.80
CA ASP A 129 -30.79 29.13 -10.01
C ASP A 129 -31.48 27.90 -10.64
N TYR A 130 -30.72 27.14 -11.44
CA TYR A 130 -31.18 25.89 -12.04
C TYR A 130 -31.44 24.76 -11.04
N CYS A 131 -30.99 24.90 -9.79
CA CYS A 131 -31.28 23.94 -8.72
C CYS A 131 -32.66 24.16 -8.09
N ARG A 132 -33.32 25.30 -8.35
CA ARG A 132 -34.69 25.55 -7.90
C ARG A 132 -35.70 24.96 -8.90
N PRO A 133 -36.71 24.22 -8.43
CA PRO A 133 -37.76 23.71 -9.31
C PRO A 133 -38.59 24.86 -9.89
N THR A 134 -38.62 24.96 -11.21
CA THR A 134 -39.37 25.96 -11.97
C THR A 134 -40.75 25.42 -12.37
N GLY A 135 -41.67 25.26 -11.42
CA GLY A 135 -43.07 24.95 -11.77
C GLY A 135 -43.97 24.49 -10.61
N PHE A 136 -45.20 25.02 -10.58
CA PHE A 136 -46.25 24.70 -9.59
C PHE A 136 -46.97 23.36 -9.82
N THR A 137 -46.57 22.54 -10.82
CA THR A 137 -47.33 21.35 -11.21
C THR A 137 -46.43 20.19 -11.64
N SER A 138 -45.62 19.68 -10.72
CA SER A 138 -45.11 18.31 -10.76
C SER A 138 -44.37 18.03 -9.46
N ARG A 139 -44.59 16.86 -8.86
CA ARG A 139 -43.83 16.33 -7.71
C ARG A 139 -42.41 16.86 -7.70
N GLU A 140 -41.99 17.55 -6.64
CA GLU A 140 -40.66 18.13 -6.45
C GLU A 140 -39.55 17.14 -6.87
N GLN A 141 -39.07 17.26 -8.11
CA GLN A 141 -37.93 16.48 -8.59
C GLN A 141 -36.68 17.26 -8.23
N PHE A 142 -36.09 16.91 -7.09
CA PHE A 142 -34.76 17.40 -6.73
C PHE A 142 -33.76 16.92 -7.79
N VAL A 143 -32.98 17.86 -8.35
CA VAL A 143 -31.95 17.56 -9.36
C VAL A 143 -30.92 16.58 -8.80
N CYS A 144 -30.56 16.73 -7.53
CA CYS A 144 -29.65 15.84 -6.82
C CYS A 144 -30.42 15.04 -5.77
N ARG A 145 -30.19 13.73 -5.76
CA ARG A 145 -30.83 12.79 -4.84
C ARG A 145 -29.93 12.52 -3.64
N ASN A 146 -30.49 11.85 -2.63
CA ASN A 146 -29.73 11.23 -1.54
C ASN A 146 -28.75 12.15 -0.79
N GLY A 147 -29.12 13.42 -0.62
CA GLY A 147 -28.30 14.41 0.08
C GLY A 147 -27.11 14.94 -0.74
N GLY A 148 -27.06 14.63 -2.03
CA GLY A 148 -26.17 15.27 -3.00
C GLY A 148 -26.45 16.78 -3.07
N ARG A 149 -25.38 17.58 -3.10
CA ARG A 149 -25.53 19.04 -3.14
C ARG A 149 -25.68 19.49 -4.58
N CYS A 150 -26.79 20.16 -4.87
CA CYS A 150 -26.97 20.80 -6.16
C CYS A 150 -26.21 22.13 -6.21
N TYR A 151 -25.51 22.38 -7.31
CA TYR A 151 -24.95 23.67 -7.66
C TYR A 151 -25.23 24.00 -9.12
N SER A 152 -25.58 25.26 -9.37
CA SER A 152 -25.91 25.77 -10.69
C SER A 152 -24.64 26.13 -11.46
N THR A 153 -24.52 25.66 -12.71
CA THR A 153 -23.40 25.98 -13.62
C THR A 153 -23.92 26.57 -14.93
N ASN A 154 -23.03 27.09 -15.77
CA ASN A 154 -23.38 27.55 -17.12
C ASN A 154 -23.96 26.43 -18.01
N GLU A 155 -23.70 25.16 -17.68
CA GLU A 155 -24.20 23.97 -18.39
C GLU A 155 -25.50 23.41 -17.79
N GLY A 156 -26.09 24.09 -16.81
CA GLY A 156 -27.23 23.61 -16.03
C GLY A 156 -26.86 23.13 -14.62
N PRO A 157 -27.77 22.45 -13.91
CA PRO A 157 -27.54 22.05 -12.52
C PRO A 157 -26.67 20.78 -12.45
N LYS A 158 -25.65 20.79 -11.59
CA LYS A 158 -24.76 19.66 -11.32
C LYS A 158 -24.85 19.23 -9.86
N CYS A 159 -24.48 17.99 -9.59
CA CYS A 159 -24.52 17.41 -8.26
C CYS A 159 -23.11 17.13 -7.74
N ASP A 160 -22.84 17.62 -6.53
CA ASP A 160 -21.69 17.24 -5.75
C ASP A 160 -22.09 16.12 -4.79
N CYS A 161 -21.60 14.93 -5.10
CA CYS A 161 -21.84 13.71 -4.34
C CYS A 161 -20.65 13.33 -3.43
N THR A 162 -19.60 14.17 -3.35
CA THR A 162 -18.35 13.86 -2.63
C THR A 162 -18.60 13.60 -1.14
N LEU A 163 -19.42 14.43 -0.51
CA LEU A 163 -19.83 14.31 0.89
C LEU A 163 -21.12 13.47 1.07
N SER A 164 -21.51 12.72 0.04
CA SER A 164 -22.66 11.80 0.05
C SER A 164 -22.19 10.34 -0.08
N GLU A 165 -23.09 9.42 0.25
CA GLU A 165 -22.88 7.97 0.12
C GLU A 165 -23.16 7.47 -1.29
N TYR A 166 -23.51 8.38 -2.18
CA TYR A 166 -23.93 8.07 -3.53
C TYR A 166 -22.97 8.72 -4.51
N GLU A 167 -22.99 8.20 -5.72
CA GLU A 167 -22.27 8.67 -6.89
C GLU A 167 -23.22 8.67 -8.10
N GLY A 168 -22.68 8.98 -9.28
CA GLY A 168 -23.47 9.22 -10.47
C GLY A 168 -23.84 10.70 -10.64
N LYS A 169 -24.47 11.00 -11.75
CA LYS A 169 -24.69 12.38 -12.20
C LYS A 169 -25.64 13.16 -11.28
N HIS A 170 -26.55 12.44 -10.63
CA HIS A 170 -27.60 12.93 -9.75
C HIS A 170 -27.49 12.33 -8.33
N CYS A 171 -26.34 11.75 -7.96
CA CYS A 171 -26.12 11.01 -6.72
C CYS A 171 -27.14 9.88 -6.52
N GLU A 172 -27.42 9.14 -7.59
CA GLU A 172 -28.42 8.09 -7.68
C GLU A 172 -27.89 6.69 -7.37
N THR A 173 -26.58 6.46 -7.52
CA THR A 173 -25.94 5.16 -7.37
C THR A 173 -25.27 5.06 -6.01
N GLU A 174 -25.52 4.02 -5.22
CA GLU A 174 -24.87 3.83 -3.93
C GLU A 174 -23.39 3.44 -4.11
N LYS A 175 -22.50 4.02 -3.31
CA LYS A 175 -21.06 3.68 -3.34
C LYS A 175 -20.83 2.28 -2.77
N LEU A 176 -20.16 1.41 -3.54
CA LEU A 176 -19.89 0.01 -3.21
C LEU A 176 -18.92 -0.20 -2.04
N ASP A 177 -18.14 0.82 -1.70
CA ASP A 177 -17.11 0.87 -0.64
C ASP A 177 -17.57 1.61 0.63
N SER A 178 -18.88 1.81 0.81
CA SER A 178 -19.47 2.58 1.92
C SER A 178 -19.51 1.86 3.28
N GLU A 179 -19.01 0.63 3.37
CA GLU A 179 -19.05 -0.22 4.56
C GLU A 179 -17.64 -0.61 5.03
N LEU A 180 -17.42 -0.62 6.36
CA LEU A 180 -16.19 -1.05 7.02
C LEU A 180 -16.44 -2.26 7.91
N THR A 181 -15.56 -3.25 7.85
CA THR A 181 -15.52 -4.35 8.82
C THR A 181 -14.41 -4.12 9.84
N PHE A 182 -14.73 -4.34 11.11
CA PHE A 182 -13.82 -4.34 12.25
C PHE A 182 -13.74 -5.76 12.83
N SER A 183 -12.52 -6.25 13.04
CA SER A 183 -12.19 -7.55 13.64
C SER A 183 -11.69 -7.42 15.08
N GLY A 184 -11.59 -6.18 15.60
CA GLY A 184 -11.25 -5.85 16.98
C GLY A 184 -9.82 -5.32 17.18
N GLN A 185 -9.06 -5.13 16.11
CA GLN A 185 -7.75 -4.46 16.16
C GLN A 185 -7.74 -3.16 15.36
N GLU A 186 -8.80 -2.93 14.58
CA GLU A 186 -8.94 -1.85 13.64
C GLU A 186 -9.49 -0.61 14.31
N TRP A 187 -8.98 0.54 13.87
CA TRP A 187 -9.52 1.84 14.20
C TRP A 187 -9.26 2.81 13.07
N VAL A 188 -10.14 3.79 12.91
CA VAL A 188 -9.94 4.93 12.00
C VAL A 188 -10.25 6.21 12.74
N GLY A 189 -9.43 7.22 12.53
CA GLY A 189 -9.60 8.52 13.18
C GLY A 189 -8.89 9.65 12.49
N TYR A 190 -9.15 10.86 12.97
CA TYR A 190 -8.24 11.97 12.77
C TYR A 190 -7.56 12.29 14.10
N ASP A 191 -6.29 12.68 14.05
CA ASP A 191 -5.57 13.16 15.22
C ASP A 191 -4.70 14.36 14.84
N VAL A 192 -5.08 15.54 15.33
CA VAL A 192 -4.36 16.80 15.14
C VAL A 192 -3.56 17.21 16.38
N SER A 193 -3.46 16.35 17.39
CA SER A 193 -2.91 16.71 18.70
C SER A 193 -1.42 17.01 18.67
N GLU A 194 -0.68 16.26 17.85
CA GLU A 194 0.77 16.43 17.63
C GLU A 194 1.07 17.33 16.42
N SER A 195 0.04 17.78 15.72
CA SER A 195 0.19 18.64 14.56
C SER A 195 0.21 20.11 14.96
N SER A 196 0.76 20.96 14.10
CA SER A 196 0.65 22.41 14.26
C SER A 196 -0.78 22.93 14.02
N ALA A 197 -1.72 22.08 13.60
CA ALA A 197 -3.09 22.46 13.29
C ALA A 197 -3.94 22.72 14.55
N GLY A 198 -4.96 23.57 14.38
CA GLY A 198 -5.94 23.83 15.42
C GLY A 198 -6.95 22.70 15.57
N PRO A 199 -7.42 22.43 16.80
CA PRO A 199 -8.49 21.47 17.05
C PRO A 199 -9.80 21.91 16.40
N LEU A 200 -10.68 20.94 16.16
CA LEU A 200 -12.04 21.20 15.72
C LEU A 200 -12.78 21.96 16.82
N LYS A 201 -13.48 23.05 16.47
CA LYS A 201 -14.29 23.85 17.40
C LYS A 201 -15.71 23.97 16.87
N ALA A 202 -16.69 23.55 17.65
CA ALA A 202 -18.11 23.56 17.28
C ALA A 202 -19.02 23.92 18.46
N LYS A 203 -20.25 24.37 18.16
CA LYS A 203 -21.31 24.55 19.17
C LYS A 203 -22.17 23.30 19.30
N ALA A 204 -22.29 22.56 18.21
CA ALA A 204 -23.02 21.30 18.15
C ALA A 204 -22.22 20.25 17.38
N GLU A 205 -22.29 19.01 17.87
CA GLU A 205 -21.68 17.83 17.28
C GLU A 205 -22.76 16.79 17.03
N ASN A 206 -22.73 16.15 15.86
CA ASN A 206 -23.61 15.06 15.49
C ASN A 206 -22.78 13.92 14.92
N PHE A 207 -22.76 12.81 15.64
CA PHE A 207 -22.18 11.56 15.17
C PHE A 207 -23.31 10.62 14.73
N SER A 208 -23.22 10.03 13.55
CA SER A 208 -24.20 9.06 13.08
C SER A 208 -23.55 7.92 12.32
N LEU A 209 -24.11 6.72 12.45
CA LEU A 209 -23.71 5.54 11.69
C LEU A 209 -24.86 4.53 11.61
N SER A 210 -24.70 3.54 10.74
CA SER A 210 -25.36 2.25 10.93
C SER A 210 -24.32 1.18 11.27
N PHE A 211 -24.63 0.29 12.20
CA PHE A 211 -23.74 -0.81 12.57
C PHE A 211 -24.47 -2.15 12.65
N LYS A 212 -23.68 -3.22 12.60
CA LYS A 212 -24.14 -4.61 12.73
C LYS A 212 -23.08 -5.38 13.51
N THR A 213 -23.47 -6.12 14.55
CA THR A 213 -22.54 -6.90 15.41
C THR A 213 -23.25 -8.04 16.14
N VAL A 214 -22.47 -9.02 16.60
CA VAL A 214 -22.87 -10.07 17.55
C VAL A 214 -22.26 -9.89 18.94
N HIS A 215 -21.51 -8.80 19.15
CA HIS A 215 -20.78 -8.54 20.39
C HIS A 215 -21.52 -7.50 21.23
N GLY A 216 -22.07 -7.94 22.36
CA GLY A 216 -22.82 -7.07 23.27
C GLY A 216 -22.00 -6.08 24.08
N SER A 217 -20.67 -6.07 23.98
CA SER A 217 -19.81 -5.11 24.69
C SER A 217 -18.67 -4.67 23.77
N ALA A 218 -18.68 -3.40 23.37
CA ALA A 218 -17.65 -2.83 22.49
C ALA A 218 -17.71 -1.30 22.46
N MET A 219 -16.57 -0.64 22.26
CA MET A 219 -16.51 0.77 21.90
C MET A 219 -16.95 0.95 20.45
N ILE A 220 -17.76 1.96 20.13
CA ILE A 220 -18.13 2.30 18.75
C ILE A 220 -17.43 3.58 18.30
N PHE A 221 -17.51 4.64 19.11
CA PHE A 221 -16.93 5.95 18.78
C PHE A 221 -16.43 6.66 20.04
N TYR A 222 -15.34 7.42 19.88
CA TYR A 222 -14.77 8.25 20.93
C TYR A 222 -14.16 9.54 20.35
N ALA A 223 -14.52 10.70 20.88
CA ALA A 223 -13.97 11.99 20.50
C ALA A 223 -13.62 12.83 21.73
N GLY A 224 -12.48 13.51 21.71
CA GLY A 224 -12.01 14.36 22.81
C GLY A 224 -11.12 13.66 23.83
N ASP A 225 -10.79 14.34 24.92
CA ASP A 225 -9.84 13.85 25.93
C ASP A 225 -10.53 13.45 27.25
N GLU A 226 -9.74 13.01 28.23
CA GLU A 226 -10.25 12.54 29.53
C GLU A 226 -11.08 13.60 30.28
N LYS A 227 -10.80 14.89 30.04
CA LYS A 227 -11.50 16.01 30.69
C LYS A 227 -12.77 16.36 29.94
N SER A 228 -12.75 16.32 28.60
CA SER A 228 -13.89 16.62 27.75
C SER A 228 -13.97 15.66 26.57
N HIS A 229 -14.89 14.70 26.62
CA HIS A 229 -15.10 13.70 25.57
C HIS A 229 -16.58 13.44 25.28
N MET A 230 -16.82 12.81 24.14
CA MET A 230 -18.07 12.22 23.70
C MET A 230 -17.80 10.79 23.26
N GLN A 231 -18.62 9.84 23.68
CA GLN A 231 -18.43 8.43 23.34
C GLN A 231 -19.76 7.70 23.14
N LEU A 232 -19.72 6.69 22.27
CA LEU A 232 -20.81 5.75 22.02
C LEU A 232 -20.24 4.33 22.15
N TYR A 233 -20.92 3.48 22.91
CA TYR A 233 -20.50 2.10 23.10
C TYR A 233 -21.68 1.17 23.39
N LEU A 234 -21.44 -0.13 23.21
CA LEU A 234 -22.33 -1.22 23.59
C LEU A 234 -21.97 -1.73 24.98
N GLU A 235 -22.98 -2.03 25.78
CA GLU A 235 -22.86 -2.71 27.07
C GLU A 235 -24.05 -3.63 27.29
N GLU A 236 -23.76 -4.93 27.37
CA GLU A 236 -24.76 -6.00 27.50
C GLU A 236 -25.84 -5.94 26.40
N GLY A 237 -25.44 -5.56 25.18
CA GLY A 237 -26.33 -5.44 24.02
C GLY A 237 -27.19 -4.17 24.01
N ALA A 238 -27.02 -3.25 24.96
CA ALA A 238 -27.65 -1.93 24.98
C ALA A 238 -26.69 -0.85 24.46
N LEU A 239 -27.20 0.17 23.79
CA LEU A 239 -26.41 1.33 23.34
C LEU A 239 -26.39 2.41 24.41
N ILE A 240 -25.20 2.90 24.72
CA ILE A 240 -24.97 3.96 25.69
C ILE A 240 -24.17 5.08 25.04
N ALA A 241 -24.73 6.28 25.10
CA ALA A 241 -24.06 7.52 24.74
C ALA A 241 -23.61 8.23 26.01
N SER A 242 -22.37 8.72 26.03
CA SER A 242 -21.83 9.53 27.11
C SER A 242 -21.17 10.80 26.61
N SER A 243 -21.35 11.90 27.35
CA SER A 243 -20.71 13.18 27.09
C SER A 243 -20.24 13.80 28.40
N LYS A 244 -18.99 14.22 28.47
CA LYS A 244 -18.41 14.88 29.65
C LYS A 244 -17.74 16.20 29.25
N PHE A 245 -17.88 17.22 30.09
CA PHE A 245 -17.12 18.46 30.02
C PHE A 245 -16.19 18.56 31.23
N ALA A 246 -15.12 19.34 31.09
CA ALA A 246 -14.18 19.54 32.18
C ALA A 246 -14.90 20.15 33.39
N GLY A 247 -14.74 19.54 34.57
CA GLY A 247 -15.39 19.99 35.81
C GLY A 247 -16.87 19.60 35.96
N THR A 248 -17.47 18.87 35.01
CA THR A 248 -18.87 18.40 35.12
C THR A 248 -18.96 16.89 35.36
N ALA A 249 -20.08 16.44 35.92
CA ALA A 249 -20.46 15.03 35.87
C ALA A 249 -20.74 14.58 34.42
N PRO A 250 -20.53 13.30 34.06
CA PRO A 250 -20.85 12.80 32.74
C PRO A 250 -22.37 12.75 32.51
N ARG A 251 -22.78 13.14 31.31
CA ARG A 251 -24.13 12.90 30.76
C ARG A 251 -24.16 11.48 30.22
N LEU A 252 -25.22 10.73 30.53
CA LEU A 252 -25.41 9.36 30.09
C LEU A 252 -26.84 9.20 29.57
N VAL A 253 -26.96 8.66 28.36
CA VAL A 253 -28.24 8.25 27.75
C VAL A 253 -28.11 6.79 27.36
N ARG A 254 -29.06 5.96 27.77
CA ARG A 254 -29.07 4.52 27.48
C ARG A 254 -30.39 4.15 26.84
N ILE A 255 -30.32 3.55 25.65
CA ILE A 255 -31.51 3.04 24.96
C ILE A 255 -31.51 1.51 25.04
N PHE A 256 -32.64 0.95 25.46
CA PHE A 256 -32.96 -0.47 25.39
C PHE A 256 -34.05 -0.68 24.33
N ASN A 257 -34.14 -1.88 23.79
CA ASN A 257 -35.30 -2.25 22.99
C ASN A 257 -36.46 -2.66 23.93
N GLU A 258 -37.68 -2.20 23.62
CA GLU A 258 -38.88 -2.44 24.44
C GLU A 258 -39.26 -3.93 24.54
N LEU A 259 -38.72 -4.78 23.66
CA LEU A 259 -38.83 -6.22 23.77
C LEU A 259 -37.67 -6.77 24.63
N PRO A 260 -37.95 -7.49 25.74
CA PRO A 260 -36.93 -8.10 26.63
C PRO A 260 -35.96 -9.10 25.96
N ARG A 261 -36.02 -9.25 24.63
CA ARG A 261 -35.25 -10.19 23.80
C ARG A 261 -34.61 -9.57 22.55
N ALA A 262 -34.73 -8.26 22.31
CA ALA A 262 -34.18 -7.65 21.09
C ALA A 262 -32.98 -6.75 21.43
N ARG A 263 -31.80 -7.36 21.61
CA ARG A 263 -30.55 -6.63 21.86
C ARG A 263 -30.01 -6.03 20.54
N PHE A 264 -29.12 -5.06 20.60
CA PHE A 264 -28.48 -4.45 19.41
C PHE A 264 -27.25 -5.22 18.90
N ASP A 265 -26.95 -6.38 19.50
CA ASP A 265 -25.93 -7.33 19.07
C ASP A 265 -26.58 -8.58 18.43
N ASP A 266 -27.63 -8.37 17.64
CA ASP A 266 -28.45 -9.41 16.99
C ASP A 266 -28.02 -9.72 15.54
N ASP A 267 -26.86 -9.25 15.12
CA ASP A 267 -26.36 -9.32 13.73
C ASP A 267 -27.27 -8.62 12.70
N SER A 268 -28.13 -7.68 13.11
CA SER A 268 -28.90 -6.82 12.21
C SER A 268 -28.33 -5.41 12.12
N TRP A 269 -28.70 -4.68 11.07
CA TRP A 269 -28.31 -3.29 10.91
C TRP A 269 -29.16 -2.39 11.82
N HIS A 270 -28.49 -1.62 12.68
CA HIS A 270 -29.10 -0.58 13.51
C HIS A 270 -28.55 0.78 13.14
N THR A 271 -29.43 1.78 13.05
CA THR A 271 -29.05 3.16 12.72
C THR A 271 -29.05 4.02 13.97
N VAL A 272 -27.93 4.70 14.20
CA VAL A 272 -27.67 5.51 15.40
C VAL A 272 -27.33 6.94 15.02
N SER A 273 -27.88 7.89 15.78
CA SER A 273 -27.45 9.29 15.76
C SER A 273 -27.29 9.78 17.20
N MET A 274 -26.11 10.34 17.50
CA MET A 274 -25.75 10.90 18.79
C MET A 274 -25.42 12.39 18.59
N GLN A 275 -26.23 13.25 19.19
CA GLN A 275 -26.10 14.70 19.07
C GLN A 275 -25.74 15.33 20.41
N ARG A 276 -24.72 16.18 20.43
CA ARG A 276 -24.23 16.87 21.61
C ARG A 276 -24.20 18.37 21.38
N THR A 277 -24.71 19.12 22.33
CA THR A 277 -24.53 20.57 22.47
C THR A 277 -23.97 20.90 23.86
N LEU A 278 -23.70 22.17 24.12
CA LEU A 278 -23.32 22.64 25.45
C LEU A 278 -24.39 22.34 26.52
N GLN A 279 -25.64 22.13 26.13
CA GLN A 279 -26.78 21.99 27.05
C GLN A 279 -27.42 20.60 27.04
N MET A 280 -27.25 19.83 25.96
CA MET A 280 -28.01 18.60 25.73
C MET A 280 -27.13 17.51 25.14
N LEU A 281 -27.41 16.27 25.51
CA LEU A 281 -27.00 15.07 24.79
C LEU A 281 -28.26 14.31 24.37
N THR A 282 -28.36 13.96 23.10
CA THR A 282 -29.46 13.19 22.52
C THR A 282 -28.90 11.95 21.86
N LEU A 283 -29.52 10.80 22.12
CA LEU A 283 -29.25 9.55 21.41
C LEU A 283 -30.52 9.12 20.69
N THR A 284 -30.40 8.75 19.42
CA THR A 284 -31.49 8.18 18.62
C THR A 284 -31.02 6.86 18.03
N VAL A 285 -31.79 5.79 18.20
CA VAL A 285 -31.50 4.45 17.69
C VAL A 285 -32.76 3.89 17.05
N ASP A 286 -32.70 3.53 15.77
CA ASP A 286 -33.82 2.98 14.98
C ASP A 286 -35.12 3.79 15.12
N GLY A 287 -35.00 5.12 15.16
CA GLY A 287 -36.11 6.06 15.31
C GLY A 287 -36.57 6.33 16.75
N ARG A 288 -36.09 5.57 17.74
CA ARG A 288 -36.33 5.86 19.16
C ARG A 288 -35.32 6.87 19.68
N LYS A 289 -35.79 7.89 20.41
CA LYS A 289 -34.95 8.98 20.90
C LYS A 289 -35.05 9.09 22.42
N ASP A 290 -33.91 9.32 23.07
CA ASP A 290 -33.82 9.73 24.46
C ASP A 290 -32.81 10.90 24.60
N GLU A 291 -33.00 11.77 25.59
CA GLU A 291 -32.18 12.96 25.79
C GLU A 291 -31.96 13.30 27.27
N ILE A 292 -30.77 13.83 27.56
CA ILE A 292 -30.43 14.37 28.87
C ILE A 292 -29.97 15.82 28.73
N ARG A 293 -30.50 16.68 29.60
CA ARG A 293 -30.17 18.10 29.65
C ARG A 293 -29.32 18.38 30.88
N GLN A 294 -28.16 18.97 30.67
CA GLN A 294 -27.27 19.43 31.72
C GLN A 294 -26.47 20.58 31.12
N TYR A 295 -26.39 21.72 31.81
CA TYR A 295 -25.63 22.86 31.33
C TYR A 295 -24.13 22.67 31.61
N ALA A 296 -23.27 23.01 30.66
CA ALA A 296 -21.82 23.12 30.86
C ALA A 296 -21.46 24.60 31.03
N PRO A 297 -21.32 25.11 32.27
CA PRO A 297 -20.98 26.51 32.49
C PRO A 297 -19.58 26.85 31.97
N GLU A 298 -19.38 28.10 31.57
CA GLU A 298 -18.08 28.70 31.20
C GLU A 298 -17.44 28.23 29.87
N LEU A 299 -18.11 27.37 29.10
CA LEU A 299 -17.60 26.94 27.79
C LEU A 299 -18.33 27.63 26.65
N ASP A 300 -17.57 28.34 25.81
CA ASP A 300 -18.08 28.92 24.58
C ASP A 300 -18.10 27.91 23.41
N TRP A 301 -17.24 26.90 23.44
CA TRP A 301 -17.07 25.97 22.31
C TRP A 301 -16.76 24.55 22.80
N ILE A 302 -17.22 23.56 22.04
CA ILE A 302 -16.78 22.17 22.15
C ILE A 302 -15.53 22.03 21.27
N GLY A 303 -14.47 21.45 21.82
CA GLY A 303 -13.18 21.37 21.14
C GLY A 303 -12.52 20.02 21.27
N HIS A 304 -12.34 19.29 20.14
CA HIS A 304 -11.64 18.01 20.12
C HIS A 304 -10.41 18.08 19.21
N SER A 305 -9.31 17.48 19.70
CA SER A 305 -8.08 17.31 18.90
C SER A 305 -8.05 15.98 18.15
N PHE A 306 -8.95 15.06 18.48
CA PHE A 306 -9.02 13.75 17.83
C PHE A 306 -10.41 13.15 17.99
N ALA A 307 -10.74 12.25 17.06
CA ALA A 307 -11.87 11.34 17.17
C ALA A 307 -11.52 10.01 16.49
N TYR A 308 -11.94 8.91 17.10
CA TYR A 308 -11.67 7.54 16.69
C TYR A 308 -12.96 6.72 16.61
N LEU A 309 -12.96 5.79 15.66
CA LEU A 309 -14.02 4.84 15.38
C LEU A 309 -13.51 3.42 15.59
N GLY A 310 -14.32 2.57 16.21
CA GLY A 310 -14.03 1.14 16.44
C GLY A 310 -13.12 0.87 17.64
N SER A 311 -11.99 1.56 17.75
CA SER A 311 -11.10 1.49 18.92
C SER A 311 -10.28 2.77 19.07
N VAL A 312 -9.58 2.93 20.18
CA VAL A 312 -8.60 4.02 20.40
C VAL A 312 -7.19 3.43 20.25
N PRO A 313 -6.24 4.10 19.57
CA PRO A 313 -4.88 3.62 19.46
C PRO A 313 -4.25 3.34 20.83
N LEU A 314 -3.57 2.20 20.98
CA LEU A 314 -2.92 1.78 22.24
C LEU A 314 -1.97 2.85 22.78
N GLU A 315 -1.20 3.50 21.91
CA GLU A 315 -0.25 4.55 22.25
C GLU A 315 -0.91 5.76 22.92
N ARG A 316 -2.22 6.00 22.67
CA ARG A 316 -2.90 7.21 23.11
C ARG A 316 -3.32 7.19 24.59
N HIS A 317 -3.35 6.02 25.23
CA HIS A 317 -3.63 5.85 26.67
C HIS A 317 -4.72 6.79 27.20
N VAL A 318 -5.96 6.66 26.73
CA VAL A 318 -7.07 7.52 27.17
C VAL A 318 -7.79 6.90 28.36
N ALA A 319 -7.68 7.50 29.55
CA ALA A 319 -8.40 7.03 30.73
C ALA A 319 -9.92 7.15 30.53
N GLY A 320 -10.63 6.06 30.81
CA GLY A 320 -12.09 5.98 30.70
C GLY A 320 -12.60 5.16 29.51
N VAL A 321 -11.76 4.78 28.56
CA VAL A 321 -12.11 3.78 27.53
C VAL A 321 -11.89 2.39 28.11
N THR A 322 -12.95 1.79 28.65
CA THR A 322 -12.91 0.47 29.31
C THR A 322 -13.48 -0.66 28.46
N LYS A 323 -14.09 -0.34 27.32
CA LYS A 323 -14.72 -1.31 26.43
C LYS A 323 -13.72 -1.89 25.45
N SER A 324 -13.92 -3.16 25.07
CA SER A 324 -13.16 -3.81 24.01
C SER A 324 -13.39 -3.12 22.66
N SER A 325 -12.43 -3.28 21.74
CA SER A 325 -12.59 -2.81 20.36
C SER A 325 -13.82 -3.38 19.69
N PHE A 326 -14.43 -2.61 18.79
CA PHE A 326 -15.55 -3.03 17.97
C PHE A 326 -15.23 -4.24 17.09
N ARG A 327 -16.21 -5.12 16.97
CA ARG A 327 -16.19 -6.26 16.04
C ARG A 327 -17.52 -6.32 15.31
N GLY A 328 -17.50 -6.24 13.99
CA GLY A 328 -18.71 -6.17 13.17
C GLY A 328 -18.56 -5.18 12.02
N CYS A 329 -19.69 -4.78 11.43
CA CYS A 329 -19.71 -3.85 10.31
C CYS A 329 -20.21 -2.47 10.75
N MET A 330 -19.69 -1.43 10.11
CA MET A 330 -20.23 -0.09 10.17
C MET A 330 -20.39 0.47 8.77
N LYS A 331 -21.42 1.28 8.55
CA LYS A 331 -21.59 2.05 7.32
C LYS A 331 -22.21 3.40 7.62
N GLN A 332 -22.23 4.28 6.63
CA GLN A 332 -22.84 5.60 6.77
C GLN A 332 -22.24 6.42 7.94
N VAL A 333 -20.95 6.24 8.21
CA VAL A 333 -20.29 6.82 9.39
C VAL A 333 -19.93 8.28 9.16
N LYS A 334 -20.67 9.17 9.83
CA LYS A 334 -20.58 10.63 9.67
C LYS A 334 -20.33 11.30 11.02
N TYR A 335 -19.44 12.28 11.03
CA TYR A 335 -19.25 13.17 12.15
C TYR A 335 -19.31 14.62 11.68
N ASP A 336 -20.42 15.27 12.02
CA ASP A 336 -20.69 16.66 11.74
C ASP A 336 -20.38 17.51 12.98
N ALA A 337 -19.49 18.48 12.83
CA ALA A 337 -19.19 19.49 13.85
C ALA A 337 -19.40 20.87 13.22
N ASP A 338 -20.54 21.49 13.50
CA ASP A 338 -21.05 22.66 12.78
C ASP A 338 -20.99 22.49 11.23
N ALA A 339 -20.03 23.13 10.54
CA ALA A 339 -19.91 23.13 9.08
C ALA A 339 -18.96 22.05 8.53
N GLN A 340 -18.20 21.39 9.42
CA GLN A 340 -17.23 20.36 9.07
C GLN A 340 -17.93 19.00 9.06
N ARG A 341 -17.79 18.26 7.96
CA ARG A 341 -18.36 16.91 7.79
C ARG A 341 -17.24 15.92 7.55
N ILE A 342 -17.04 15.03 8.50
CA ILE A 342 -15.99 14.00 8.45
C ILE A 342 -16.66 12.67 8.11
N LEU A 343 -16.29 12.10 6.95
CA LEU A 343 -16.77 10.80 6.48
C LEU A 343 -15.71 9.73 6.73
N PHE A 344 -15.81 8.99 7.83
CA PHE A 344 -14.74 8.08 8.27
C PHE A 344 -14.42 6.99 7.25
N VAL A 345 -15.42 6.49 6.52
CA VAL A 345 -15.22 5.45 5.50
C VAL A 345 -14.38 5.98 4.33
N THR A 346 -14.75 7.14 3.76
CA THR A 346 -13.98 7.78 2.69
C THR A 346 -12.56 8.16 3.13
N LEU A 347 -12.41 8.57 4.38
CA LEU A 347 -11.11 8.95 4.95
C LEU A 347 -10.20 7.73 5.19
N ALA A 348 -10.77 6.59 5.58
CA ALA A 348 -10.03 5.35 5.76
C ALA A 348 -9.38 4.88 4.44
N ASP A 349 -10.05 5.11 3.31
CA ASP A 349 -9.57 4.66 2.00
C ASP A 349 -8.38 5.50 1.48
N GLN A 350 -8.29 6.77 1.91
CA GLN A 350 -7.25 7.73 1.49
C GLN A 350 -6.01 7.74 2.42
N GLY A 351 -5.95 6.81 3.38
CA GLY A 351 -5.12 6.88 4.59
C GLY A 351 -3.63 6.55 4.47
N PHE A 352 -2.96 6.79 3.33
CA PHE A 352 -1.51 6.59 3.23
C PHE A 352 -0.75 7.90 2.99
N GLY A 353 0.17 8.22 3.93
CA GLY A 353 1.17 9.29 3.79
C GLY A 353 0.74 10.67 4.31
N GLY A 354 1.38 11.13 5.40
CA GLY A 354 1.46 12.56 5.80
C GLY A 354 0.15 13.30 6.17
N SER A 355 -1.01 12.64 6.18
CA SER A 355 -2.31 13.24 6.50
C SER A 355 -2.60 13.24 8.02
N ILE A 356 -3.50 14.13 8.48
CA ILE A 356 -4.02 14.14 9.86
C ILE A 356 -5.00 12.98 10.13
N ILE A 357 -5.35 12.24 9.09
CA ILE A 357 -6.13 11.00 9.17
C ILE A 357 -5.17 9.86 9.51
N LYS A 358 -5.54 9.07 10.52
CA LYS A 358 -4.79 7.92 10.99
C LYS A 358 -5.70 6.69 10.99
N THR A 359 -5.14 5.56 10.59
CA THR A 359 -5.78 4.25 10.67
C THR A 359 -4.84 3.28 11.38
N GLY A 360 -5.39 2.31 12.10
CA GLY A 360 -4.63 1.18 12.60
C GLY A 360 -5.42 -0.11 12.45
N GLY A 361 -4.70 -1.24 12.46
CA GLY A 361 -5.25 -2.52 12.02
C GLY A 361 -5.49 -2.56 10.51
N GLU A 362 -6.18 -3.61 10.04
CA GLU A 362 -6.48 -3.83 8.63
C GLU A 362 -7.96 -3.65 8.34
N LEU A 363 -8.32 -2.47 7.80
CA LEU A 363 -9.70 -2.14 7.47
C LEU A 363 -10.15 -2.85 6.17
N SER A 364 -11.28 -3.56 6.23
CA SER A 364 -11.93 -4.19 5.08
C SER A 364 -13.14 -3.37 4.64
N PHE A 365 -13.14 -2.90 3.39
CA PHE A 365 -14.14 -1.98 2.80
C PHE A 365 -15.33 -2.73 2.17
N SER A 366 -15.94 -3.57 2.98
CA SER A 366 -17.15 -4.33 2.67
C SER A 366 -17.66 -4.91 3.98
N CYS A 367 -18.97 -4.97 4.23
CA CYS A 367 -19.46 -5.75 5.37
C CYS A 367 -19.27 -7.24 5.11
N LYS A 368 -18.19 -7.78 5.68
CA LYS A 368 -18.01 -9.22 5.79
C LYS A 368 -18.79 -9.67 7.01
N SER A 369 -19.49 -10.80 6.93
CA SER A 369 -20.01 -11.42 8.15
C SER A 369 -18.85 -11.59 9.14
N PRO A 370 -19.05 -11.40 10.47
CA PRO A 370 -18.03 -11.73 11.46
C PRO A 370 -17.51 -13.18 11.36
N THR A 371 -18.23 -14.02 10.62
CA THR A 371 -17.93 -15.43 10.34
C THR A 371 -17.19 -15.67 9.01
N GLN A 372 -17.13 -14.67 8.11
CA GLN A 372 -16.44 -14.81 6.83
C GLN A 372 -14.92 -14.65 7.02
N PRO A 373 -14.12 -15.46 6.32
CA PRO A 373 -12.70 -15.48 6.51
C PRO A 373 -12.04 -14.19 5.98
N PRO A 374 -10.90 -13.78 6.57
CA PRO A 374 -10.22 -12.53 6.21
C PRO A 374 -9.79 -12.51 4.74
N ASP A 375 -9.62 -11.33 4.12
CA ASP A 375 -9.12 -11.20 2.71
C ASP A 375 -7.63 -11.47 2.61
N VAL A 376 -7.23 -12.63 3.11
CA VAL A 376 -5.85 -13.06 3.30
C VAL A 376 -5.74 -14.44 2.70
N LEU A 377 -4.73 -14.67 1.88
CA LEU A 377 -4.42 -15.97 1.31
C LEU A 377 -3.05 -16.43 1.77
N SER A 378 -2.92 -17.71 2.08
CA SER A 378 -1.65 -18.40 2.29
C SER A 378 -1.35 -19.28 1.09
N PHE A 379 -0.18 -19.09 0.49
CA PHE A 379 0.39 -19.94 -0.54
C PHE A 379 1.31 -20.95 0.14
N HIS A 380 1.06 -22.24 -0.10
CA HIS A 380 1.76 -23.36 0.54
C HIS A 380 2.81 -24.01 -0.36
N THR A 381 2.73 -23.76 -1.67
CA THR A 381 3.66 -24.34 -2.65
C THR A 381 4.10 -23.28 -3.64
N GLY A 382 5.37 -23.34 -4.08
CA GLY A 382 5.92 -22.41 -5.05
C GLY A 382 5.41 -22.60 -6.48
N SER A 383 4.43 -23.50 -6.70
CA SER A 383 3.73 -23.67 -7.98
C SER A 383 2.27 -23.21 -7.92
N SER A 384 1.79 -22.81 -6.74
CA SER A 384 0.44 -22.30 -6.54
C SER A 384 0.30 -20.89 -7.11
N PHE A 385 -0.78 -20.64 -7.84
CA PHE A 385 -1.10 -19.30 -8.34
C PHE A 385 -2.59 -18.99 -8.28
N LEU A 386 -2.91 -17.70 -8.26
CA LEU A 386 -4.27 -17.18 -8.43
C LEU A 386 -4.28 -16.14 -9.55
N ALA A 387 -5.21 -16.26 -10.49
CA ALA A 387 -5.41 -15.29 -11.55
C ALA A 387 -6.50 -14.28 -11.18
N LEU A 388 -6.24 -13.00 -11.38
CA LEU A 388 -7.17 -11.89 -11.13
C LEU A 388 -7.47 -11.14 -12.44
N PRO A 389 -8.56 -10.35 -12.51
CA PRO A 389 -8.83 -9.49 -13.65
C PRO A 389 -7.64 -8.57 -13.99
N LYS A 390 -7.45 -8.28 -15.28
CA LYS A 390 -6.34 -7.47 -15.78
C LYS A 390 -6.31 -6.07 -15.18
N TRP A 391 -5.12 -5.51 -15.01
CA TRP A 391 -4.95 -4.14 -14.53
C TRP A 391 -5.19 -3.13 -15.66
N GLY A 392 -6.33 -2.44 -15.63
CA GLY A 392 -6.68 -1.43 -16.65
C GLY A 392 -5.92 -0.10 -16.56
N ALA A 393 -4.61 -0.11 -16.27
CA ALA A 393 -3.79 1.08 -16.00
C ALA A 393 -2.79 1.40 -17.12
N LEU A 394 -3.32 1.81 -18.28
CA LEU A 394 -2.55 2.19 -19.47
C LEU A 394 -1.51 3.28 -19.14
N ALA A 395 -1.95 4.50 -18.81
CA ALA A 395 -1.05 5.65 -18.60
C ALA A 395 -0.72 5.91 -17.12
N SER A 396 -1.57 5.52 -16.18
CA SER A 396 -1.36 5.71 -14.75
C SER A 396 -2.12 4.66 -13.95
N GLY A 397 -1.63 4.33 -12.76
CA GLY A 397 -2.34 3.44 -11.85
C GLY A 397 -1.59 3.22 -10.54
N SER A 398 -2.26 2.54 -9.62
CA SER A 398 -1.66 2.06 -8.38
C SER A 398 -1.90 0.57 -8.13
N LEU A 399 -0.93 -0.07 -7.48
CA LEU A 399 -1.04 -1.43 -6.95
C LEU A 399 -0.55 -1.42 -5.52
N SER A 400 -1.33 -1.98 -4.60
CA SER A 400 -0.90 -2.10 -3.20
C SER A 400 -1.26 -3.45 -2.63
N PHE A 401 -0.38 -4.06 -1.85
CA PHE A 401 -0.68 -5.28 -1.10
C PHE A 401 0.26 -5.41 0.09
N HIS A 402 -0.10 -6.30 1.01
CA HIS A 402 0.79 -6.69 2.10
C HIS A 402 1.18 -8.14 1.93
N PHE A 403 2.43 -8.46 2.27
CA PHE A 403 2.92 -9.83 2.24
C PHE A 403 3.72 -10.16 3.50
N ARG A 404 3.82 -11.46 3.78
CA ARG A 404 4.68 -11.98 4.83
C ARG A 404 5.23 -13.34 4.42
N THR A 405 6.54 -13.51 4.49
CA THR A 405 7.21 -14.76 4.11
C THR A 405 8.57 -14.91 4.77
N THR A 406 9.03 -16.14 4.91
CA THR A 406 10.41 -16.53 5.25
C THR A 406 11.21 -16.95 4.01
N GLU A 407 10.56 -17.11 2.85
CA GLU A 407 11.23 -17.50 1.62
C GLU A 407 12.09 -16.36 1.09
N ARG A 408 13.32 -16.71 0.70
CA ARG A 408 14.28 -15.76 0.16
C ARG A 408 14.08 -15.49 -1.33
N ASP A 409 13.55 -16.47 -2.06
CA ASP A 409 13.32 -16.39 -3.49
C ASP A 409 11.85 -16.74 -3.81
N GLY A 410 11.17 -15.94 -4.63
CA GLY A 410 9.77 -16.21 -4.97
C GLY A 410 9.10 -15.12 -5.80
N LEU A 411 8.32 -15.50 -6.82
CA LEU A 411 7.50 -14.56 -7.59
C LEU A 411 6.20 -14.20 -6.85
N LEU A 412 6.02 -12.94 -6.43
CA LEU A 412 4.80 -12.52 -5.71
C LEU A 412 3.66 -12.20 -6.67
N LEU A 413 3.95 -11.41 -7.70
CA LEU A 413 2.98 -10.90 -8.65
C LEU A 413 3.63 -10.78 -10.02
N TYR A 414 2.92 -11.22 -11.06
CA TYR A 414 3.27 -10.96 -12.45
C TYR A 414 2.05 -10.47 -13.22
N HIS A 415 2.23 -9.41 -14.01
CA HIS A 415 1.25 -8.94 -14.95
C HIS A 415 1.97 -8.53 -16.24
N GLY A 416 1.85 -9.38 -17.27
CA GLY A 416 2.48 -9.21 -18.57
C GLY A 416 1.88 -10.22 -19.55
N ASN A 417 2.03 -9.95 -20.85
CA ASN A 417 1.54 -10.86 -21.88
C ASN A 417 2.41 -12.12 -21.91
N THR A 418 1.77 -13.30 -21.88
CA THR A 418 2.41 -14.60 -22.04
C THR A 418 2.52 -14.96 -23.53
N GLY A 419 3.62 -15.61 -23.94
CA GLY A 419 3.79 -16.06 -25.33
C GLY A 419 4.91 -15.34 -26.06
N ASN A 420 4.76 -15.13 -27.38
CA ASN A 420 5.81 -14.53 -28.22
C ASN A 420 5.77 -12.98 -28.22
N ASP A 421 4.70 -12.35 -27.70
CA ASP A 421 4.47 -10.90 -27.69
C ASP A 421 4.72 -10.28 -26.30
N ILE A 422 5.85 -10.61 -25.68
CA ILE A 422 6.19 -10.10 -24.35
C ILE A 422 6.82 -8.71 -24.47
N THR A 423 5.99 -7.67 -24.62
CA THR A 423 6.46 -6.28 -24.74
C THR A 423 6.49 -5.58 -23.39
N ASP A 424 5.32 -5.49 -22.73
CA ASP A 424 5.16 -4.76 -21.49
C ASP A 424 4.83 -5.72 -20.34
N TYR A 425 5.44 -5.49 -19.18
CA TYR A 425 5.12 -6.26 -17.98
C TYR A 425 5.52 -5.52 -16.71
N ILE A 426 4.94 -5.97 -15.61
CA ILE A 426 5.36 -5.66 -14.26
C ILE A 426 5.40 -6.94 -13.42
N ALA A 427 6.44 -7.05 -12.60
CA ALA A 427 6.62 -8.14 -11.66
C ALA A 427 7.07 -7.62 -10.29
N PHE A 428 6.68 -8.33 -9.24
CA PHE A 428 7.26 -8.22 -7.91
C PHE A 428 7.81 -9.58 -7.53
N GLU A 429 9.08 -9.66 -7.19
CA GLU A 429 9.76 -10.90 -6.82
C GLU A 429 10.68 -10.72 -5.62
N LEU A 430 10.91 -11.80 -4.89
CA LEU A 430 11.95 -11.91 -3.88
C LEU A 430 13.16 -12.59 -4.50
N ILE A 431 14.34 -12.02 -4.25
CA ILE A 431 15.64 -12.60 -4.62
C ILE A 431 16.58 -12.40 -3.44
N ASP A 432 17.13 -13.50 -2.92
CA ASP A 432 18.00 -13.53 -1.75
C ASP A 432 17.45 -12.66 -0.57
N GLY A 433 16.14 -12.74 -0.34
CA GLY A 433 15.41 -12.05 0.73
C GLY A 433 15.06 -10.60 0.45
N HIS A 434 15.44 -10.07 -0.71
CA HIS A 434 15.17 -8.70 -1.11
C HIS A 434 14.00 -8.62 -2.09
N LEU A 435 13.08 -7.70 -1.85
CA LEU A 435 11.99 -7.38 -2.76
C LEU A 435 12.52 -6.59 -3.96
N HIS A 436 12.26 -7.10 -5.14
CA HIS A 436 12.55 -6.51 -6.44
C HIS A 436 11.24 -6.22 -7.18
N MET A 437 11.03 -4.95 -7.54
CA MET A 437 10.09 -4.60 -8.61
C MET A 437 10.83 -4.75 -9.95
N VAL A 438 10.18 -5.29 -10.98
CA VAL A 438 10.68 -5.23 -12.35
C VAL A 438 9.56 -4.70 -13.23
N ILE A 439 9.80 -3.62 -13.96
CA ILE A 439 8.82 -3.05 -14.90
C ILE A 439 9.47 -2.79 -16.23
N ASN A 440 8.85 -3.26 -17.30
CA ASN A 440 9.23 -2.97 -18.66
C ASN A 440 8.08 -2.23 -19.36
N LEU A 441 8.33 -0.95 -19.67
CA LEU A 441 7.52 -0.13 -20.58
C LEU A 441 8.32 0.19 -21.86
N GLY A 442 9.31 -0.63 -22.20
CA GLY A 442 10.38 -0.37 -23.16
C GLY A 442 11.78 -0.18 -22.57
N SER A 443 11.97 -0.28 -21.23
CA SER A 443 13.25 -0.60 -20.53
C SER A 443 13.11 -0.54 -18.98
N GLY A 444 13.91 -1.34 -18.28
CA GLY A 444 13.71 -1.84 -16.91
C GLY A 444 13.96 -0.89 -15.73
N ALA A 445 13.27 -1.13 -14.60
CA ALA A 445 13.60 -0.53 -13.29
C ALA A 445 13.45 -1.54 -12.13
N THR A 446 14.34 -1.43 -11.13
CA THR A 446 14.47 -2.33 -9.97
C THR A 446 14.74 -1.60 -8.66
N THR A 447 14.13 -2.08 -7.57
CA THR A 447 14.32 -1.64 -6.17
C THR A 447 14.79 -2.85 -5.34
N ALA A 448 15.53 -2.67 -4.24
CA ALA A 448 15.99 -3.79 -3.40
C ALA A 448 15.90 -3.45 -1.91
N ARG A 449 15.03 -4.14 -1.18
CA ARG A 449 14.90 -4.05 0.30
C ARG A 449 14.70 -5.43 0.90
N HIS A 450 15.41 -5.76 1.98
CA HIS A 450 15.25 -7.04 2.69
C HIS A 450 13.90 -7.10 3.43
N VAL A 451 13.12 -8.17 3.20
CA VAL A 451 11.70 -8.29 3.62
C VAL A 451 11.25 -9.75 3.86
N SER A 452 12.19 -10.69 3.95
CA SER A 452 11.89 -12.11 4.18
C SER A 452 12.07 -12.51 5.64
N ASP A 453 11.69 -11.65 6.59
CA ASP A 453 11.87 -11.91 8.02
C ASP A 453 10.83 -12.87 8.61
N GLY A 454 9.67 -12.99 7.97
CA GLY A 454 8.56 -13.87 8.38
C GLY A 454 7.82 -13.43 9.65
N GLU A 455 8.30 -12.40 10.35
CA GLU A 455 7.74 -11.94 11.63
C GLU A 455 6.72 -10.82 11.42
N ALA A 456 7.07 -9.83 10.59
CA ALA A 456 6.24 -8.66 10.33
C ALA A 456 5.48 -8.78 9.00
N TRP A 457 4.33 -8.10 8.91
CA TRP A 457 3.71 -7.85 7.61
C TRP A 457 4.45 -6.70 6.93
N HIS A 458 4.90 -6.91 5.71
CA HIS A 458 5.46 -5.85 4.87
C HIS A 458 4.39 -5.26 3.97
N SER A 459 4.33 -3.94 3.92
CA SER A 459 3.43 -3.16 3.06
C SER A 459 4.14 -2.76 1.78
N LEU A 460 3.48 -2.94 0.64
CA LEU A 460 3.95 -2.52 -0.67
C LEU A 460 2.90 -1.62 -1.31
N HIS A 461 3.32 -0.46 -1.79
CA HIS A 461 2.49 0.46 -2.56
C HIS A 461 3.25 0.99 -3.78
N LEU A 462 2.69 0.79 -4.96
CA LEU A 462 3.16 1.31 -6.23
C LEU A 462 2.21 2.40 -6.70
N GLU A 463 2.77 3.54 -7.07
CA GLU A 463 2.08 4.58 -7.84
C GLU A 463 2.89 4.90 -9.09
N ARG A 464 2.20 4.96 -10.25
CA ARG A 464 2.84 5.28 -11.52
C ARG A 464 2.00 6.28 -12.30
N VAL A 465 2.68 7.26 -12.89
CA VAL A 465 2.13 8.18 -13.89
C VAL A 465 3.12 8.24 -15.06
N GLY A 466 2.72 7.64 -16.18
CA GLY A 466 3.57 7.46 -17.35
C GLY A 466 4.85 6.71 -17.01
N ARG A 467 5.99 7.27 -17.37
CA ARG A 467 7.31 6.62 -17.22
C ARG A 467 7.87 6.69 -15.81
N THR A 468 7.29 7.56 -14.99
CA THR A 468 7.73 7.85 -13.62
C THR A 468 6.77 7.28 -12.60
N GLY A 469 7.29 6.91 -11.44
CA GLY A 469 6.47 6.45 -10.34
C GLY A 469 7.28 6.29 -9.07
N SER A 470 6.65 5.73 -8.06
CA SER A 470 7.29 5.40 -6.80
C SER A 470 6.81 4.09 -6.25
N VAL A 471 7.74 3.33 -5.69
CA VAL A 471 7.46 2.14 -4.87
C VAL A 471 7.74 2.50 -3.42
N ILE A 472 6.76 2.26 -2.56
CA ILE A 472 6.85 2.48 -1.13
C ILE A 472 6.77 1.11 -0.45
N VAL A 473 7.82 0.74 0.26
CA VAL A 473 7.88 -0.47 1.07
C VAL A 473 8.02 -0.04 2.52
N ASP A 474 7.14 -0.44 3.43
CA ASP A 474 7.13 -0.06 4.87
C ASP A 474 7.56 1.39 5.12
N SER A 475 6.86 2.33 4.49
CA SER A 475 7.12 3.79 4.55
C SER A 475 8.39 4.31 3.87
N MET A 476 9.25 3.46 3.33
CA MET A 476 10.41 3.89 2.54
C MET A 476 10.04 4.01 1.07
N LYS A 477 10.03 5.24 0.58
CA LYS A 477 9.73 5.58 -0.81
C LYS A 477 10.99 5.50 -1.67
N THR A 478 10.87 4.81 -2.81
CA THR A 478 11.87 4.77 -3.87
C THR A 478 11.22 5.23 -5.16
N ASP A 479 11.66 6.37 -5.70
CA ASP A 479 11.18 6.87 -6.99
C ASP A 479 11.90 6.14 -8.13
N PHE A 480 11.19 5.91 -9.24
CA PHE A 480 11.74 5.30 -10.44
C PHE A 480 11.33 6.08 -11.69
N ASN A 481 12.16 5.93 -12.73
CA ASN A 481 11.87 6.41 -14.07
C ASN A 481 12.37 5.37 -15.08
N THR A 482 11.48 4.86 -15.90
CA THR A 482 11.82 3.89 -16.97
C THR A 482 12.51 4.60 -18.14
N PRO A 483 13.54 4.06 -18.80
CA PRO A 483 14.14 4.65 -20.02
C PRO A 483 13.25 4.43 -21.28
N GLY A 484 13.54 5.08 -22.41
CA GLY A 484 12.78 4.95 -23.67
C GLY A 484 11.76 6.06 -23.99
N VAL A 485 10.75 5.76 -24.82
CA VAL A 485 9.67 6.71 -25.21
C VAL A 485 8.26 6.24 -24.88
N SER A 486 8.07 4.93 -24.66
CA SER A 486 6.76 4.41 -24.28
C SER A 486 6.46 4.71 -22.81
N SER A 487 5.21 5.07 -22.55
CA SER A 487 4.67 5.43 -21.23
C SER A 487 3.51 4.54 -20.80
N ASN A 488 3.06 3.65 -21.68
CA ASN A 488 1.86 2.86 -21.47
C ASN A 488 2.24 1.44 -21.08
N LEU A 489 1.47 0.85 -20.16
CA LEU A 489 1.55 -0.58 -19.81
C LEU A 489 0.41 -1.29 -20.56
N ILE A 490 0.72 -1.92 -21.69
CA ILE A 490 -0.28 -2.57 -22.55
C ILE A 490 -0.24 -4.08 -22.30
N VAL A 491 -1.09 -4.54 -21.38
CA VAL A 491 -1.20 -5.95 -21.00
C VAL A 491 -2.65 -6.39 -21.09
N ASP A 492 -2.89 -7.49 -21.81
CA ASP A 492 -4.23 -8.08 -21.97
C ASP A 492 -4.47 -9.28 -21.06
N ASP A 493 -3.39 -9.93 -20.62
CA ASP A 493 -3.44 -11.10 -19.74
C ASP A 493 -3.82 -10.75 -18.29
N PRO A 494 -4.29 -11.74 -17.50
CA PRO A 494 -4.60 -11.58 -16.08
C PRO A 494 -3.43 -11.06 -15.24
N ILE A 495 -3.73 -10.62 -14.02
CA ILE A 495 -2.70 -10.50 -12.97
C ILE A 495 -2.56 -11.87 -12.32
N TYR A 496 -1.33 -12.39 -12.25
CA TYR A 496 -1.02 -13.63 -11.57
C TYR A 496 -0.37 -13.36 -10.21
N LEU A 497 -0.92 -13.95 -9.15
CA LEU A 497 -0.35 -13.95 -7.81
C LEU A 497 0.32 -15.28 -7.49
N GLY A 498 1.45 -15.25 -6.82
CA GLY A 498 2.15 -16.43 -6.29
C GLY A 498 3.01 -17.16 -7.29
N TRP A 499 2.49 -17.39 -8.50
CA TRP A 499 3.21 -18.04 -9.59
C TRP A 499 2.54 -17.74 -10.93
N VAL A 500 3.13 -18.18 -12.04
CA VAL A 500 2.57 -18.07 -13.40
C VAL A 500 2.21 -19.44 -13.98
N PRO A 501 1.11 -19.57 -14.74
CA PRO A 501 0.76 -20.83 -15.38
C PRO A 501 1.73 -21.18 -16.52
N ASN A 502 1.92 -22.48 -16.75
CA ASN A 502 2.61 -23.05 -17.91
C ASN A 502 4.02 -22.45 -18.22
N THR A 503 5.04 -22.93 -17.51
CA THR A 503 6.45 -22.53 -17.69
C THR A 503 7.12 -23.01 -18.98
N THR A 504 6.37 -23.64 -19.89
CA THR A 504 6.86 -23.99 -21.24
C THR A 504 6.74 -22.82 -22.23
N VAL A 505 5.96 -21.80 -21.86
CA VAL A 505 5.86 -20.53 -22.59
C VAL A 505 7.04 -19.63 -22.18
N SER A 506 7.53 -18.82 -23.12
CA SER A 506 8.61 -17.87 -22.85
C SER A 506 8.16 -16.82 -21.82
N PHE A 507 9.07 -16.44 -20.92
CA PHE A 507 8.92 -15.34 -19.96
C PHE A 507 10.17 -14.44 -20.03
N PRO A 508 10.09 -13.16 -19.65
CA PRO A 508 11.25 -12.27 -19.65
C PRO A 508 12.39 -12.82 -18.78
N SER A 509 13.61 -12.84 -19.33
CA SER A 509 14.84 -13.26 -18.61
C SER A 509 15.15 -12.40 -17.39
N SER A 510 14.65 -11.15 -17.39
CA SER A 510 14.81 -10.20 -16.28
C SER A 510 13.96 -10.54 -15.05
N ILE A 511 13.04 -11.51 -15.14
CA ILE A 511 12.26 -12.00 -13.99
C ILE A 511 12.94 -13.26 -13.50
N TRP A 512 13.86 -13.09 -12.56
CA TRP A 512 14.80 -14.13 -12.15
C TRP A 512 14.10 -15.29 -11.44
N SER A 513 13.06 -15.01 -10.66
CA SER A 513 12.24 -16.03 -9.97
C SER A 513 11.63 -17.05 -10.92
N VAL A 514 11.23 -16.65 -12.14
CA VAL A 514 10.71 -17.56 -13.17
C VAL A 514 11.80 -18.48 -13.69
N SER A 515 12.97 -17.92 -14.04
CA SER A 515 14.16 -18.67 -14.50
C SER A 515 14.64 -19.67 -13.44
N LEU A 516 14.59 -19.26 -12.16
CA LEU A 516 14.95 -20.09 -11.01
C LEU A 516 13.85 -21.08 -10.60
N ARG A 517 12.66 -21.03 -11.23
CA ARG A 517 11.47 -21.84 -10.89
C ARG A 517 11.04 -21.70 -9.41
N LYS A 518 11.06 -20.47 -8.90
CA LYS A 518 10.71 -20.14 -7.51
C LYS A 518 9.45 -19.28 -7.47
N GLY A 519 8.30 -19.90 -7.17
CA GLY A 519 7.09 -19.14 -6.84
C GLY A 519 7.02 -18.76 -5.37
N PHE A 520 6.18 -17.78 -5.07
CA PHE A 520 6.01 -17.27 -3.73
C PHE A 520 5.29 -18.28 -2.83
N ILE A 521 5.84 -18.42 -1.63
CA ILE A 521 5.25 -19.18 -0.54
C ILE A 521 5.20 -18.23 0.65
N GLY A 522 4.05 -18.14 1.31
CA GLY A 522 3.80 -17.11 2.33
C GLY A 522 2.38 -16.59 2.25
N CYS A 523 2.13 -15.44 2.87
CA CYS A 523 0.80 -14.86 2.92
C CYS A 523 0.71 -13.56 2.15
N LEU A 524 -0.43 -13.33 1.48
CA LEU A 524 -0.80 -12.08 0.82
C LEU A 524 -2.14 -11.58 1.34
N LYS A 525 -2.28 -10.26 1.50
CA LYS A 525 -3.53 -9.62 1.92
C LYS A 525 -3.67 -8.20 1.39
N ASN A 526 -4.89 -7.67 1.47
CA ASN A 526 -5.23 -6.29 1.11
C ASN A 526 -4.69 -5.88 -0.27
N LEU A 527 -4.82 -6.77 -1.26
CA LEU A 527 -4.47 -6.43 -2.63
C LEU A 527 -5.48 -5.43 -3.17
N ARG A 528 -5.00 -4.28 -3.63
CA ARG A 528 -5.79 -3.24 -4.27
C ARG A 528 -5.21 -2.88 -5.62
N VAL A 529 -6.12 -2.66 -6.57
CA VAL A 529 -5.83 -2.27 -7.94
C VAL A 529 -6.52 -0.93 -8.17
N ASN A 530 -5.73 0.13 -8.38
CA ASN A 530 -6.20 1.51 -8.47
C ASN A 530 -7.03 1.95 -7.24
N GLY A 531 -6.59 1.56 -6.04
CA GLY A 531 -7.29 1.83 -4.77
C GLY A 531 -8.43 0.86 -4.46
N ILE A 532 -8.96 0.13 -5.44
CA ILE A 532 -10.09 -0.80 -5.26
C ILE A 532 -9.58 -2.17 -4.82
N SER A 533 -10.12 -2.73 -3.74
CA SER A 533 -9.79 -4.09 -3.27
C SER A 533 -10.11 -5.14 -4.34
N ALA A 534 -9.14 -6.02 -4.62
CA ALA A 534 -9.28 -7.13 -5.54
C ALA A 534 -10.05 -8.33 -4.95
N ARG A 535 -10.37 -8.30 -3.65
CA ARG A 535 -11.11 -9.36 -2.91
C ARG A 535 -10.56 -10.76 -3.20
N ILE A 536 -9.25 -10.93 -3.00
CA ILE A 536 -8.51 -12.13 -3.43
C ILE A 536 -9.05 -13.42 -2.80
N ALA A 537 -9.59 -13.38 -1.57
CA ALA A 537 -10.21 -14.55 -0.96
C ALA A 537 -11.48 -14.98 -1.69
N THR A 538 -12.31 -14.02 -2.11
CA THR A 538 -13.53 -14.30 -2.89
C THR A 538 -13.20 -14.80 -4.29
N VAL A 539 -12.15 -14.24 -4.93
CA VAL A 539 -11.68 -14.74 -6.23
C VAL A 539 -11.16 -16.17 -6.08
N PHE A 540 -10.42 -16.48 -5.01
CA PHE A 540 -9.94 -17.81 -4.70
C PHE A 540 -11.09 -18.83 -4.51
N GLU A 541 -12.13 -18.48 -3.76
CA GLU A 541 -13.31 -19.33 -3.53
C GLU A 541 -14.02 -19.75 -4.83
N HIS A 542 -13.97 -18.92 -5.87
CA HIS A 542 -14.55 -19.19 -7.19
C HIS A 542 -13.53 -19.71 -8.20
N SER A 543 -12.30 -19.99 -7.76
CA SER A 543 -11.22 -20.49 -8.60
C SER A 543 -10.97 -21.99 -8.36
N ASN A 544 -10.29 -22.64 -9.31
CA ASN A 544 -9.80 -24.01 -9.15
C ASN A 544 -8.33 -24.05 -8.67
N ALA A 545 -7.85 -22.99 -8.02
CA ALA A 545 -6.47 -22.91 -7.57
C ALA A 545 -6.18 -23.91 -6.43
N THR A 546 -5.02 -24.56 -6.46
CA THR A 546 -4.61 -25.55 -5.45
C THR A 546 -3.37 -25.07 -4.70
N GLY A 547 -3.18 -25.59 -3.48
CA GLY A 547 -2.07 -25.19 -2.60
C GLY A 547 -2.18 -23.77 -2.04
N ILE A 548 -3.39 -23.19 -2.06
CA ILE A 548 -3.73 -21.92 -1.43
C ILE A 548 -4.80 -22.18 -0.36
N SER A 549 -4.75 -21.47 0.77
CA SER A 549 -5.81 -21.49 1.78
C SER A 549 -6.16 -20.07 2.23
N ILE A 550 -7.38 -19.87 2.73
CA ILE A 550 -7.79 -18.57 3.28
C ILE A 550 -7.22 -18.40 4.70
N GLY A 551 -6.83 -17.17 5.03
CA GLY A 551 -6.18 -16.80 6.28
C GLY A 551 -4.66 -16.83 6.17
N CYS A 552 -4.01 -16.43 7.26
CA CYS A 552 -2.57 -16.53 7.44
C CYS A 552 -2.27 -17.00 8.86
N PRO A 553 -1.58 -18.15 9.06
CA PRO A 553 -1.34 -18.70 10.38
C PRO A 553 -0.45 -17.74 11.21
N PRO A 554 -0.72 -17.51 12.50
CA PRO A 554 0.16 -16.67 13.32
C PRO A 554 1.57 -17.29 13.42
N PRO A 555 2.63 -16.49 13.64
CA PRO A 555 3.96 -17.05 13.87
C PRO A 555 3.91 -18.00 15.08
N PRO A 556 4.55 -19.18 15.01
CA PRO A 556 4.54 -20.11 16.11
C PRO A 556 5.27 -19.53 17.33
N ALA A 557 4.71 -19.70 18.53
CA ALA A 557 5.29 -19.18 19.78
C ALA A 557 6.67 -19.76 20.12
N VAL A 558 7.00 -20.94 19.57
CA VAL A 558 8.31 -21.58 19.65
C VAL A 558 8.72 -21.94 18.24
N SER A 559 9.93 -21.56 17.84
CA SER A 559 10.46 -21.87 16.51
C SER A 559 10.42 -23.38 16.25
N PRO A 560 9.90 -23.84 15.09
CA PRO A 560 9.94 -25.26 14.70
C PRO A 560 11.36 -25.84 14.69
N CYS A 561 12.38 -24.98 14.55
CA CYS A 561 13.79 -25.36 14.60
C CYS A 561 14.37 -25.48 16.03
N ALA A 562 13.64 -25.09 17.08
CA ALA A 562 14.14 -25.08 18.46
C ALA A 562 14.63 -26.46 18.94
N ASN A 563 14.01 -27.53 18.45
CA ASN A 563 14.37 -28.91 18.80
C ASN A 563 15.41 -29.52 17.85
N SER A 564 16.04 -28.72 16.97
CA SER A 564 17.02 -29.19 15.97
C SER A 564 16.52 -30.40 15.15
N PRO A 565 15.39 -30.27 14.43
CA PRO A 565 14.75 -31.40 13.75
C PRO A 565 15.54 -31.90 12.51
N CYS A 566 16.50 -31.12 12.03
CA CYS A 566 17.40 -31.52 10.95
C CYS A 566 18.55 -32.36 11.48
N HIS A 567 18.61 -33.62 11.03
CA HIS A 567 19.65 -34.56 11.42
C HIS A 567 20.96 -34.31 10.67
N ASN A 568 22.05 -34.95 11.11
CA ASN A 568 23.34 -34.97 10.42
C ASN A 568 23.91 -33.58 10.11
N PHE A 569 23.70 -32.61 11.01
CA PHE A 569 24.11 -31.21 10.86
C PHE A 569 23.43 -30.46 9.70
N GLY A 570 22.24 -30.89 9.29
CA GLY A 570 21.41 -30.14 8.36
C GLY A 570 21.03 -28.78 8.94
N GLN A 571 21.05 -27.75 8.10
CA GLN A 571 20.66 -26.42 8.53
C GLN A 571 19.13 -26.33 8.56
N CYS A 572 18.58 -26.02 9.73
CA CYS A 572 17.14 -25.85 9.90
C CYS A 572 16.72 -24.42 9.59
N GLU A 573 15.73 -24.27 8.72
CA GLU A 573 15.08 -22.99 8.42
C GLU A 573 13.60 -23.07 8.82
N PRO A 574 13.11 -22.18 9.69
CA PRO A 574 11.70 -22.15 10.06
C PRO A 574 10.85 -21.74 8.85
N PHE A 575 9.70 -22.38 8.68
CA PHE A 575 8.79 -22.17 7.56
C PHE A 575 7.33 -22.21 8.05
N GLN A 576 6.66 -21.05 8.08
CA GLN A 576 5.30 -20.90 8.63
C GLN A 576 5.18 -21.56 10.03
N ASN A 577 4.57 -22.77 10.11
CA ASN A 577 4.40 -23.57 11.34
C ASN A 577 5.21 -24.88 11.34
N THR A 578 6.13 -25.06 10.39
CA THR A 578 7.01 -26.22 10.24
C THR A 578 8.44 -25.74 9.97
N PHE A 579 9.32 -26.64 9.55
CA PHE A 579 10.70 -26.34 9.20
C PHE A 579 11.07 -27.01 7.87
N THR A 580 12.07 -26.45 7.21
CA THR A 580 12.77 -27.05 6.07
C THR A 580 14.22 -27.32 6.47
N CYS A 581 14.79 -28.41 5.99
CA CYS A 581 16.20 -28.75 6.23
C CYS A 581 17.03 -28.62 4.96
N ASP A 582 18.09 -27.82 4.98
CA ASP A 582 19.13 -27.86 3.95
C ASP A 582 20.05 -29.06 4.24
N CYS A 583 19.91 -30.11 3.42
CA CYS A 583 20.71 -31.33 3.49
C CYS A 583 21.93 -31.32 2.56
N ALA A 584 22.21 -30.21 1.86
CA ALA A 584 23.27 -30.14 0.87
C ALA A 584 24.65 -30.49 1.44
N ALA A 585 24.92 -30.18 2.70
CA ALA A 585 26.18 -30.46 3.37
C ALA A 585 26.21 -31.80 4.15
N THR A 586 25.08 -32.51 4.29
CA THR A 586 24.94 -33.61 5.26
C THR A 586 25.18 -35.01 4.67
N HIS A 587 25.35 -35.12 3.34
CA HIS A 587 25.41 -36.40 2.60
C HIS A 587 24.16 -37.29 2.81
N LYS A 588 23.04 -36.68 3.19
CA LYS A 588 21.75 -37.33 3.40
C LYS A 588 20.68 -36.62 2.58
N GLU A 589 19.56 -37.30 2.41
CA GLU A 589 18.39 -36.79 1.71
C GLU A 589 17.17 -36.82 2.64
N GLY A 590 16.03 -36.44 2.09
CA GLY A 590 14.77 -36.41 2.79
C GLY A 590 14.52 -35.11 3.56
N PRO A 591 13.29 -34.93 4.06
CA PRO A 591 12.84 -33.66 4.64
C PRO A 591 13.55 -33.28 5.94
N THR A 592 14.21 -34.23 6.61
CA THR A 592 14.94 -34.00 7.87
C THR A 592 16.40 -34.44 7.81
N CYS A 593 16.95 -34.69 6.61
CA CYS A 593 18.32 -35.17 6.42
C CYS A 593 18.64 -36.49 7.15
N ASN A 594 17.66 -37.35 7.38
CA ASN A 594 17.82 -38.63 8.06
C ASN A 594 17.83 -39.84 7.11
N ILE A 595 17.35 -39.66 5.88
CA ILE A 595 17.33 -40.72 4.88
C ILE A 595 18.74 -40.84 4.32
N ALA A 596 19.36 -42.01 4.52
CA ALA A 596 20.47 -42.41 3.65
C ALA A 596 19.88 -42.48 2.25
N SER A 597 20.40 -41.70 1.29
CA SER A 597 19.81 -41.56 -0.05
C SER A 597 19.43 -42.94 -0.58
N ALA A 598 18.13 -43.20 -0.69
CA ALA A 598 17.60 -44.55 -0.91
C ALA A 598 17.94 -45.08 -2.31
N SER A 599 18.28 -44.18 -3.21
CA SER A 599 19.16 -44.40 -4.35
C SER A 599 20.50 -43.75 -4.01
N GLU A 600 21.63 -44.41 -4.28
CA GLU A 600 22.84 -43.63 -4.54
C GLU A 600 22.45 -42.53 -5.53
N PRO A 601 22.84 -41.24 -5.32
CA PRO A 601 22.65 -40.24 -6.38
C PRO A 601 23.17 -40.90 -7.65
N THR A 602 22.45 -40.83 -8.78
CA THR A 602 22.82 -41.59 -9.98
C THR A 602 24.28 -41.23 -10.33
N VAL A 603 25.23 -42.05 -9.86
CA VAL A 603 26.65 -41.73 -9.95
C VAL A 603 26.99 -42.10 -11.36
N VAL A 604 26.98 -41.10 -12.22
CA VAL A 604 27.44 -41.29 -13.59
C VAL A 604 28.96 -41.33 -13.53
N GLU A 605 29.52 -42.52 -13.63
CA GLU A 605 30.96 -42.69 -13.81
C GLU A 605 31.33 -42.32 -15.24
N LEU A 606 31.92 -41.14 -15.41
CA LEU A 606 32.35 -40.64 -16.71
C LEU A 606 33.75 -41.19 -17.02
N SER A 607 33.80 -42.37 -17.63
CA SER A 607 35.04 -43.02 -18.10
C SER A 607 35.21 -42.83 -19.61
N GLY A 608 35.47 -41.59 -20.05
CA GLY A 608 35.63 -41.24 -21.47
C GLY A 608 34.31 -41.06 -22.26
N GLU A 609 33.16 -41.19 -21.62
CA GLU A 609 31.84 -40.96 -22.23
C GLU A 609 31.34 -39.52 -21.99
N ARG A 610 30.64 -38.96 -22.97
CA ARG A 610 30.02 -37.63 -22.86
C ARG A 610 28.59 -37.78 -22.36
N LEU A 611 28.25 -37.09 -21.28
CA LEU A 611 26.86 -36.94 -20.87
C LEU A 611 26.29 -35.66 -21.48
N LEU A 612 25.22 -35.82 -22.28
CA LEU A 612 24.45 -34.72 -22.84
C LEU A 612 23.07 -34.69 -22.15
N HIS A 613 22.79 -33.59 -21.46
CA HIS A 613 21.47 -33.32 -20.91
C HIS A 613 20.79 -32.22 -21.72
N ILE A 614 19.82 -32.61 -22.54
CA ILE A 614 19.05 -31.70 -23.40
C ILE A 614 17.81 -31.26 -22.63
N LEU A 615 17.68 -29.96 -22.38
CA LEU A 615 16.44 -29.40 -21.85
C LEU A 615 15.33 -29.52 -22.91
N PRO A 616 14.07 -29.80 -22.52
CA PRO A 616 12.96 -29.95 -23.47
C PRO A 616 12.63 -28.67 -24.25
N TYR A 617 13.19 -27.53 -23.84
CA TYR A 617 13.07 -26.23 -24.50
C TYR A 617 14.31 -25.37 -24.21
N THR A 618 14.55 -24.36 -25.05
CA THR A 618 15.63 -23.40 -24.83
C THR A 618 15.24 -22.46 -23.68
N LEU A 619 16.08 -22.38 -22.66
CA LEU A 619 15.90 -21.47 -21.53
C LEU A 619 16.85 -20.28 -21.69
N GLU A 620 16.32 -19.07 -21.72
CA GLU A 620 17.06 -17.81 -21.65
C GLU A 620 16.99 -17.26 -20.24
N SER A 621 18.14 -17.01 -19.61
CA SER A 621 18.21 -16.65 -18.19
C SER A 621 19.28 -15.61 -17.91
N GLU A 622 18.97 -14.71 -16.99
CA GLU A 622 19.93 -13.77 -16.37
C GLU A 622 20.35 -14.21 -14.95
N ALA A 623 19.73 -15.27 -14.42
CA ALA A 623 19.99 -15.76 -13.08
C ALA A 623 19.90 -17.29 -12.98
N GLU A 624 21.00 -17.93 -12.59
CA GLU A 624 21.08 -19.38 -12.43
C GLU A 624 21.56 -19.76 -11.02
N THR A 625 21.15 -20.94 -10.58
CA THR A 625 21.75 -21.63 -9.44
C THR A 625 22.12 -23.03 -9.90
N VAL A 626 23.41 -23.38 -9.86
CA VAL A 626 23.94 -24.68 -10.28
C VAL A 626 24.56 -25.38 -9.08
N GLU A 627 24.10 -26.58 -8.77
CA GLU A 627 24.59 -27.39 -7.64
C GLU A 627 25.09 -28.73 -8.14
N ILE A 628 26.34 -29.07 -7.82
CA ILE A 628 26.99 -30.29 -8.30
C ILE A 628 27.76 -30.93 -7.14
N ARG A 629 27.61 -32.26 -7.00
CA ARG A 629 28.51 -33.09 -6.21
C ARG A 629 29.41 -33.88 -7.17
N PHE A 630 30.71 -33.82 -6.96
CA PHE A 630 31.67 -34.49 -7.84
C PHE A 630 32.83 -35.08 -7.05
N LYS A 631 33.50 -36.05 -7.67
CA LYS A 631 34.72 -36.68 -7.20
C LYS A 631 35.60 -36.94 -8.42
N VAL A 632 36.83 -36.43 -8.42
CA VAL A 632 37.72 -36.51 -9.60
C VAL A 632 39.10 -37.01 -9.20
N LYS A 633 39.68 -37.88 -10.02
CA LYS A 633 41.06 -38.37 -9.90
C LYS A 633 41.87 -37.83 -11.07
N LEU A 634 42.56 -36.70 -10.84
CA LEU A 634 43.48 -36.03 -11.78
C LEU A 634 42.97 -36.00 -13.24
N ALA A 635 41.88 -35.26 -13.48
CA ALA A 635 41.30 -35.05 -14.82
C ALA A 635 40.71 -33.63 -14.94
N ASP A 636 40.72 -33.10 -16.17
CA ASP A 636 40.11 -31.83 -16.55
C ASP A 636 38.65 -32.08 -16.95
N ILE A 637 37.70 -31.83 -16.03
CA ILE A 637 36.27 -31.82 -16.32
C ILE A 637 35.93 -30.48 -16.96
N CYS A 638 35.08 -30.43 -17.99
CA CYS A 638 34.49 -29.20 -18.52
C CYS A 638 32.98 -29.40 -18.74
N THR A 639 32.15 -28.47 -18.26
CA THR A 639 30.75 -28.35 -18.66
C THR A 639 30.63 -27.34 -19.79
N ARG A 640 29.66 -27.52 -20.68
CA ARG A 640 29.29 -26.52 -21.68
C ARG A 640 27.80 -26.27 -21.59
N SER A 641 27.38 -25.00 -21.52
CA SER A 641 25.97 -24.62 -21.41
C SER A 641 25.30 -24.26 -22.75
N ASN A 642 26.02 -24.16 -23.87
CA ASN A 642 25.42 -23.79 -25.17
C ASN A 642 26.30 -24.28 -26.33
N SER A 643 25.67 -24.71 -27.43
CA SER A 643 26.39 -25.04 -28.67
C SER A 643 26.94 -23.81 -29.37
N ASP A 644 26.37 -22.62 -29.14
CA ASP A 644 26.93 -21.34 -29.59
C ASP A 644 28.13 -20.93 -28.71
N PRO A 645 29.33 -20.70 -29.28
CA PRO A 645 30.49 -20.20 -28.55
C PRO A 645 30.32 -18.77 -28.00
N SER A 646 29.31 -18.01 -28.42
CA SER A 646 29.15 -16.60 -28.05
C SER A 646 28.66 -16.37 -26.61
N ASN A 647 27.80 -17.27 -26.09
CA ASN A 647 27.15 -17.16 -24.78
C ASN A 647 27.25 -18.50 -24.03
N GLN A 648 28.19 -18.60 -23.07
CA GLN A 648 28.52 -19.85 -22.39
C GLN A 648 28.78 -19.65 -20.90
N LEU A 649 28.19 -20.52 -20.08
CA LEU A 649 28.61 -20.80 -18.72
C LEU A 649 29.35 -22.15 -18.72
N LEU A 650 30.63 -22.14 -18.37
CA LEU A 650 31.49 -23.31 -18.36
C LEU A 650 32.12 -23.48 -16.98
N ILE A 651 31.92 -24.64 -16.38
CA ILE A 651 32.55 -25.03 -15.12
C ILE A 651 33.61 -26.06 -15.49
N PHE A 652 34.84 -25.85 -15.05
CA PHE A 652 35.94 -26.73 -15.38
C PHE A 652 36.84 -27.03 -14.19
N ILE A 653 37.67 -28.05 -14.30
CA ILE A 653 38.75 -28.31 -13.34
C ILE A 653 40.04 -28.22 -14.13
N ASN A 654 41.01 -27.44 -13.63
CA ASN A 654 42.33 -27.32 -14.23
C ASN A 654 43.37 -27.43 -13.10
N GLY A 655 44.30 -28.38 -13.21
CA GLY A 655 45.43 -28.48 -12.28
C GLY A 655 45.03 -28.63 -10.81
N SER A 656 43.89 -29.28 -10.53
CA SER A 656 43.31 -29.42 -9.18
C SER A 656 42.70 -28.16 -8.56
N SER A 657 42.34 -27.19 -9.41
CA SER A 657 41.54 -26.02 -9.06
C SER A 657 40.26 -25.99 -9.89
N LEU A 658 39.16 -25.54 -9.28
CA LEU A 658 37.87 -25.37 -9.92
C LEU A 658 37.83 -24.02 -10.64
N GLY A 659 37.57 -24.09 -11.94
CA GLY A 659 37.36 -23.00 -12.87
C GLY A 659 35.88 -22.71 -13.10
N VAL A 660 35.46 -21.45 -13.10
CA VAL A 660 34.20 -21.03 -13.76
C VAL A 660 34.56 -20.03 -14.86
N LEU A 661 33.97 -20.20 -16.03
CA LEU A 661 34.08 -19.31 -17.18
C LEU A 661 32.68 -18.81 -17.53
N LEU A 662 32.52 -17.49 -17.54
CA LEU A 662 31.34 -16.85 -18.10
C LEU A 662 31.73 -16.09 -19.35
N ARG A 663 31.14 -16.45 -20.49
CA ARG A 663 31.34 -15.83 -21.78
C ARG A 663 30.01 -15.26 -22.28
N HIS A 664 30.04 -14.00 -22.70
CA HIS A 664 28.90 -13.32 -23.30
C HIS A 664 29.37 -12.38 -24.41
N GLN A 665 28.59 -12.26 -25.47
CA GLN A 665 28.81 -11.28 -26.54
C GLN A 665 28.16 -9.94 -26.14
N SER A 666 28.94 -8.92 -25.77
CA SER A 666 28.41 -7.58 -25.59
C SER A 666 28.04 -6.96 -26.95
N GLY A 667 26.83 -6.45 -27.06
CA GLY A 667 26.20 -6.04 -28.32
C GLY A 667 26.69 -4.74 -28.96
N GLU A 668 27.95 -4.34 -28.82
CA GLU A 668 28.46 -3.12 -29.47
C GLU A 668 29.62 -3.40 -30.43
N HIS A 669 29.32 -3.37 -31.73
CA HIS A 669 30.32 -3.35 -32.79
C HIS A 669 30.98 -1.96 -32.86
N VAL A 670 31.99 -1.71 -32.03
CA VAL A 670 32.89 -0.57 -32.21
C VAL A 670 34.19 -1.07 -32.86
N CYS A 671 34.45 -0.62 -34.10
CA CYS A 671 35.72 -0.79 -34.81
C CYS A 671 36.18 -2.24 -35.12
N GLY A 672 35.27 -3.12 -35.56
CA GLY A 672 35.65 -4.38 -36.25
C GLY A 672 36.38 -5.43 -35.41
N LEU A 673 36.49 -5.24 -34.09
CA LEU A 673 37.02 -6.21 -33.15
C LEU A 673 35.88 -6.67 -32.24
N ILE A 674 35.60 -7.98 -32.22
CA ILE A 674 34.64 -8.57 -31.28
C ILE A 674 35.28 -8.52 -29.89
N GLN A 675 34.74 -7.72 -28.98
CA GLN A 675 35.18 -7.70 -27.58
C GLN A 675 34.51 -8.87 -26.85
N TRP A 676 35.31 -9.86 -26.44
CA TRP A 676 34.85 -10.96 -25.61
C TRP A 676 35.14 -10.65 -24.15
N THR A 677 34.11 -10.56 -23.31
CA THR A 677 34.30 -10.58 -21.86
C THR A 677 34.33 -12.02 -21.40
N PHE A 678 35.46 -12.45 -20.83
CA PHE A 678 35.60 -13.75 -20.18
C PHE A 678 35.95 -13.50 -18.71
N GLN A 679 35.15 -14.07 -17.81
CA GLN A 679 35.49 -14.10 -16.39
C GLN A 679 35.92 -15.53 -16.07
N VAL A 680 37.23 -15.73 -15.86
CA VAL A 680 37.78 -17.01 -15.41
C VAL A 680 38.07 -16.92 -13.93
N PHE A 681 37.58 -17.91 -13.20
CA PHE A 681 37.74 -17.93 -11.77
C PHE A 681 38.35 -19.25 -11.30
N ASN A 682 39.55 -19.21 -10.73
CA ASN A 682 40.22 -20.41 -10.22
C ASN A 682 40.09 -20.48 -8.68
N TRP A 683 39.52 -21.56 -8.16
CA TRP A 683 39.23 -21.70 -6.73
C TRP A 683 39.50 -23.10 -6.18
N GLY A 684 39.98 -23.15 -4.93
CA GLY A 684 40.39 -24.38 -4.28
C GLY A 684 41.74 -24.91 -4.82
N SER A 685 42.44 -25.65 -3.98
CA SER A 685 43.63 -26.41 -4.37
C SER A 685 43.50 -27.82 -3.80
N GLY A 686 43.68 -28.84 -4.64
CA GLY A 686 43.62 -30.22 -4.20
C GLY A 686 42.22 -30.85 -4.23
N ILE A 687 41.30 -30.33 -5.07
CA ILE A 687 39.97 -30.95 -5.27
C ILE A 687 40.03 -32.24 -6.12
N SER A 688 41.21 -32.58 -6.64
CA SER A 688 41.46 -33.82 -7.39
C SER A 688 42.02 -34.91 -6.49
N ASP A 689 41.52 -34.99 -5.26
CA ASP A 689 41.96 -35.91 -4.21
C ASP A 689 41.16 -37.21 -4.18
N ASN A 690 40.27 -37.41 -5.16
CA ASN A 690 39.36 -38.54 -5.24
C ASN A 690 38.43 -38.65 -4.01
N ARG A 691 38.06 -37.52 -3.39
CA ARG A 691 37.00 -37.40 -2.39
C ARG A 691 35.80 -36.65 -2.97
N TRP A 692 34.67 -36.72 -2.26
CA TRP A 692 33.46 -36.01 -2.64
C TRP A 692 33.57 -34.54 -2.27
N HIS A 693 33.25 -33.68 -3.24
CA HIS A 693 33.16 -32.24 -3.09
C HIS A 693 31.74 -31.77 -3.42
N PHE A 694 31.28 -30.72 -2.76
CA PHE A 694 30.01 -30.05 -3.07
C PHE A 694 30.26 -28.61 -3.52
N MET A 695 29.75 -28.29 -4.70
CA MET A 695 29.82 -26.97 -5.29
C MET A 695 28.42 -26.41 -5.52
N ARG A 696 28.24 -25.13 -5.18
CA ARG A 696 27.05 -24.34 -5.52
C ARG A 696 27.48 -23.02 -6.16
N LEU A 697 27.02 -22.77 -7.37
CA LEU A 697 27.22 -21.54 -8.13
C LEU A 697 25.91 -20.76 -8.18
N LYS A 698 25.92 -19.49 -7.79
CA LYS A 698 24.79 -18.56 -7.95
C LYS A 698 25.21 -17.43 -8.89
N ARG A 699 24.50 -17.25 -10.02
CA ARG A 699 24.63 -16.06 -10.86
C ARG A 699 23.40 -15.18 -10.76
N ARG A 700 23.60 -13.87 -10.66
CA ARG A 700 22.57 -12.83 -10.71
C ARG A 700 23.07 -11.70 -11.62
N GLY A 701 22.66 -11.70 -12.88
CA GLY A 701 23.21 -10.83 -13.92
C GLY A 701 24.71 -11.07 -14.11
N GLU A 702 25.52 -10.04 -13.88
CA GLU A 702 26.99 -10.11 -13.98
C GLU A 702 27.66 -10.65 -12.71
N LYS A 703 26.92 -10.73 -11.59
CA LYS A 703 27.49 -11.17 -10.32
C LYS A 703 27.45 -12.68 -10.22
N VAL A 704 28.59 -13.27 -9.86
CA VAL A 704 28.76 -14.71 -9.66
C VAL A 704 29.28 -14.97 -8.25
N LEU A 705 28.59 -15.85 -7.51
CA LEU A 705 29.00 -16.34 -6.20
C LEU A 705 29.23 -17.85 -6.27
N LEU A 706 30.36 -18.31 -5.72
CA LEU A 706 30.70 -19.71 -5.61
C LEU A 706 30.78 -20.15 -4.14
N TYR A 707 30.21 -21.30 -3.86
CA TYR A 707 30.35 -22.05 -2.63
C TYR A 707 31.03 -23.39 -2.93
N LEU A 708 32.12 -23.69 -2.22
CA LEU A 708 32.83 -24.95 -2.29
C LEU A 708 33.13 -25.45 -0.86
N ASP A 709 32.65 -26.64 -0.52
CA ASP A 709 32.92 -27.36 0.74
C ASP A 709 32.91 -26.49 2.01
N GLY A 710 31.85 -25.69 2.21
CA GLY A 710 31.72 -24.87 3.42
C GLY A 710 32.21 -23.43 3.29
N LYS A 711 32.82 -23.04 2.18
CA LYS A 711 33.37 -21.68 1.99
C LYS A 711 32.68 -20.94 0.86
N TRP A 712 32.03 -19.83 1.20
CA TRP A 712 31.57 -18.83 0.24
C TRP A 712 32.73 -17.91 -0.13
N GLN A 713 32.93 -17.67 -1.43
CA GLN A 713 33.80 -16.60 -1.91
C GLN A 713 33.11 -15.84 -3.05
N GLN A 714 33.16 -14.51 -2.94
CA GLN A 714 32.64 -13.59 -3.95
C GLN A 714 33.77 -13.26 -4.94
N SER A 715 33.41 -12.97 -6.18
CA SER A 715 34.36 -12.51 -7.21
C SER A 715 35.24 -11.36 -6.72
N SER A 716 36.56 -11.42 -6.96
CA SER A 716 37.37 -10.21 -7.12
C SER A 716 37.43 -9.91 -8.62
N GLU A 717 37.03 -8.70 -9.02
CA GLU A 717 37.14 -8.24 -10.42
C GLU A 717 38.59 -8.21 -10.85
N PHE A 718 38.94 -8.70 -12.06
CA PHE A 718 40.03 -8.13 -12.87
C PHE A 718 39.99 -8.58 -14.34
N CYS A 719 39.67 -7.61 -15.21
CA CYS A 719 40.15 -7.32 -16.58
C CYS A 719 39.00 -6.90 -17.51
N SER A 720 38.72 -5.60 -17.56
CA SER A 720 38.24 -4.94 -18.77
C SER A 720 39.19 -3.78 -19.10
N GLY A 721 39.75 -3.80 -20.30
CA GLY A 721 40.24 -2.57 -20.91
C GLY A 721 39.02 -1.68 -21.19
N PHE A 722 38.97 -0.55 -20.48
CA PHE A 722 38.21 0.70 -20.69
C PHE A 722 36.66 0.65 -20.80
N PHE A 723 36.03 1.35 -19.83
CA PHE A 723 34.65 1.88 -19.63
C PHE A 723 33.85 2.37 -20.87
N PRO A 724 32.59 2.86 -20.70
CA PRO A 724 31.41 2.39 -19.96
C PRO A 724 30.18 2.24 -20.91
N ILE A 725 29.25 1.31 -20.67
CA ILE A 725 27.98 1.32 -21.42
C ILE A 725 26.82 1.58 -20.46
N THR A 726 26.23 2.76 -20.60
CA THR A 726 24.92 3.12 -20.06
C THR A 726 23.84 2.43 -20.90
N GLY A 727 23.41 1.26 -20.43
CA GLY A 727 22.28 0.49 -20.96
C GLY A 727 22.11 -0.77 -20.13
N ASN A 728 20.99 -0.90 -19.42
CA ASN A 728 20.68 -2.04 -18.54
C ASN A 728 20.41 -3.33 -19.35
N SER A 729 21.40 -3.87 -20.06
CA SER A 729 21.32 -5.18 -20.68
C SER A 729 22.23 -6.14 -19.93
N TYR A 730 21.65 -6.96 -19.06
CA TYR A 730 22.37 -8.04 -18.38
C TYR A 730 22.69 -9.17 -19.36
N PRO A 731 23.81 -9.89 -19.20
CA PRO A 731 24.15 -11.00 -20.07
C PRO A 731 23.14 -12.15 -19.93
N VAL A 732 22.47 -12.50 -21.03
CA VAL A 732 21.49 -13.59 -21.10
C VAL A 732 22.17 -14.88 -21.57
N ILE A 733 22.02 -15.96 -20.82
CA ILE A 733 22.62 -17.26 -21.13
C ILE A 733 21.54 -18.22 -21.61
N ARG A 734 21.80 -18.91 -22.72
CA ARG A 734 21.04 -20.09 -23.15
C ARG A 734 21.67 -21.34 -22.53
N LEU A 735 20.85 -22.23 -21.96
CA LEU A 735 21.31 -23.42 -21.25
C LEU A 735 21.02 -24.73 -22.03
N LEU A 736 22.06 -25.55 -22.22
CA LEU A 736 22.15 -26.88 -22.81
C LEU A 736 23.43 -27.51 -22.23
N VAL A 737 23.34 -28.53 -21.39
CA VAL A 737 24.49 -29.01 -20.60
C VAL A 737 25.18 -30.22 -21.26
N GLU A 738 26.43 -30.04 -21.68
CA GLU A 738 27.34 -31.11 -22.14
C GLU A 738 28.51 -31.25 -21.17
N LEU A 739 28.87 -32.49 -20.80
CA LEU A 739 30.11 -32.80 -20.07
C LEU A 739 31.19 -33.32 -21.05
N LEU A 740 32.35 -32.67 -21.03
CA LEU A 740 33.49 -32.94 -21.92
C LEU A 740 34.76 -33.20 -21.11
N GLU A 741 35.56 -34.17 -21.56
CA GLU A 741 36.92 -34.43 -21.08
C GLU A 741 37.93 -33.84 -22.09
N GLN A 742 38.90 -33.04 -21.62
CA GLN A 742 40.01 -32.59 -22.47
C GLN A 742 41.09 -33.67 -22.52
N ALA A 743 41.26 -34.31 -23.68
CA ALA A 743 42.38 -35.21 -23.90
C ALA A 743 43.71 -34.43 -23.93
N PRO A 744 44.80 -34.95 -23.34
CA PRO A 744 46.11 -34.31 -23.38
C PRO A 744 46.56 -34.13 -24.83
N SER A 745 46.97 -32.91 -25.17
CA SER A 745 47.33 -32.48 -26.51
C SER A 745 48.37 -33.41 -27.15
N THR A 746 47.90 -34.33 -28.00
CA THR A 746 48.69 -34.96 -29.04
C THR A 746 47.89 -34.95 -30.34
N SER A 747 48.55 -34.47 -31.38
CA SER A 747 48.06 -34.24 -32.73
C SER A 747 47.35 -35.46 -33.34
N SER A 748 46.14 -35.28 -33.86
CA SER A 748 45.77 -35.67 -35.23
C SER A 748 44.31 -35.31 -35.54
N LEU A 749 44.11 -34.64 -36.67
CA LEU A 749 42.82 -34.45 -37.32
C LEU A 749 42.26 -35.81 -37.76
N SER A 750 40.97 -36.05 -37.51
CA SER A 750 40.15 -36.85 -38.43
C SER A 750 38.67 -36.43 -38.38
N HIS A 751 38.12 -36.17 -39.56
CA HIS A 751 36.71 -35.93 -39.86
C HIS A 751 35.87 -37.18 -39.66
N VAL A 752 34.71 -37.06 -38.99
CA VAL A 752 33.42 -37.77 -39.22
C VAL A 752 32.37 -36.91 -38.49
N GLY A 753 31.18 -36.52 -38.94
CA GLY A 753 30.28 -36.87 -40.03
C GLY A 753 28.89 -36.52 -39.48
N ALA A 754 28.16 -35.61 -40.13
CA ALA A 754 26.89 -35.06 -39.66
C ALA A 754 25.76 -36.10 -39.61
N LEU A 755 24.90 -36.00 -38.59
CA LEU A 755 23.46 -36.26 -38.65
C LEU A 755 22.75 -35.42 -37.58
#